data_AF-A0A7Z9Q902-F1
#
_entry.id   AF-A0A7Z9Q902-F1
#
_cell.length_a   1.000
_cell.length_b   1.000
_cell.length_c   1.000
_cell.angle_alpha   90.00
_cell.angle_beta   90.00
_cell.angle_gamma   90.00
#
_symmetry.space_group_name_H-M   'P 1'
#
loop_
_entity.id
_entity.type
_entity.pdbx_description
1 polymer ?
#
loop_
_entity_poly.entity_id
_entity_poly.type
_entity_poly.pdbx_seq_one_letter_code
_entity_poly.pdbx_strand_id
1 'polypeptide(L)'
;MIALYLSDTQISLAHYSRVRSSPLLVNITAVDLQGSLVDDLSREELAVNHLIHGIQEANDKVFITGNEILISLTDALVKHEVFQTEQDMSDADIITLVEWKKDKRWGSTAEKFQAFIELYNDRRQGHIIYVHDFLIQATKKILQTFSGSPVWLGTESMVLSALGELPIMTIKLTGSHYDVFYMDRDNINGGTVTRGKSGLKCINSFGNKSTLQQLLNAKFTMRNKPPWTICLDDLSAARSKHWERFKPQQPRMFAGVRMDDAKIDPYLKLDHKIVLSTMITHPNINLGLNMFEPVGVVDRLYHEHESIVLPIEDEPVEKTAPKPAIVDNVLPAEDADEPEAEKLIRKKRIGFRLPGQQIISFFRKQKSTRNNRVNLHWSSEQIISFLTALLLLGSFGGTIYYKEVVVSKVPRLEYEYINAVSELNEKIMVLDRILPKITSRMPFGESLTRDEKIWLQSAAVERGLIKVFMTLEPGQLTYLSSSETILSVEFVGGEIPGWKPEDIGLTIATNRDVIDCCGGYKHYADLELVYTDLFAEPQDVVLAVDAIFSILKVDYPALRFNEQSPKKLVNQFQTPLIVQVEGETQVRNFLSKVSGIASNLLIRKLVYKADPEELQATGTFYLSIIHPKMQPQQDDPLDMVTVS
;
A
#
# COMPACT_ATOMS: atom_id res chain seq x y z
N MET A 1 -18.95 15.16 5.15
CA MET A 1 -17.53 15.09 4.71
C MET A 1 -17.11 16.42 4.13
N ILE A 2 -15.83 16.78 4.23
CA ILE A 2 -15.30 18.03 3.71
C ILE A 2 -14.13 17.77 2.76
N ALA A 3 -14.17 18.40 1.59
CA ALA A 3 -13.00 18.55 0.71
C ALA A 3 -12.41 19.95 0.92
N LEU A 4 -11.13 20.00 1.28
CA LEU A 4 -10.37 21.22 1.54
C LEU A 4 -9.22 21.32 0.54
N TYR A 5 -9.13 22.44 -0.18
CA TYR A 5 -8.01 22.73 -1.07
C TYR A 5 -7.28 23.99 -0.59
N LEU A 6 -5.97 23.85 -0.33
CA LEU A 6 -5.07 24.92 0.11
C LEU A 6 -4.19 25.33 -1.08
N SER A 7 -4.46 26.51 -1.65
CA SER A 7 -3.59 27.11 -2.66
C SER A 7 -2.70 28.19 -2.05
N ASP A 8 -1.86 28.81 -2.86
CA ASP A 8 -0.91 29.84 -2.41
C ASP A 8 -1.60 31.04 -1.74
N THR A 9 -2.75 31.47 -2.28
CA THR A 9 -3.43 32.71 -1.88
C THR A 9 -4.91 32.54 -1.58
N GLN A 10 -5.46 31.33 -1.69
CA GLN A 10 -6.87 31.07 -1.42
C GLN A 10 -7.05 29.69 -0.77
N ILE A 11 -7.99 29.58 0.15
CA ILE A 11 -8.49 28.33 0.69
C ILE A 11 -9.91 28.12 0.16
N SER A 12 -10.23 26.90 -0.24
CA SER A 12 -11.60 26.55 -0.59
C SER A 12 -12.05 25.27 0.08
N LEU A 13 -13.30 25.28 0.52
CA LEU A 13 -13.90 24.20 1.30
C LEU A 13 -15.25 23.84 0.70
N ALA A 14 -15.48 22.55 0.46
CA ALA A 14 -16.75 22.00 0.03
C ALA A 14 -17.26 20.97 1.05
N HIS A 15 -18.43 21.22 1.64
CA HIS A 15 -19.17 20.26 2.45
C HIS A 15 -20.07 19.43 1.55
N TYR A 16 -19.86 18.11 1.57
CA TYR A 16 -20.64 17.17 0.79
C TYR A 16 -20.97 15.91 1.59
N SER A 17 -22.03 15.24 1.17
CA SER A 17 -22.44 13.91 1.63
C SER A 17 -22.49 12.95 0.45
N ARG A 18 -22.62 11.65 0.72
CA ARG A 18 -22.84 10.63 -0.32
C ARG A 18 -24.19 9.96 -0.05
N VAL A 19 -25.13 10.14 -0.97
CA VAL A 19 -26.46 9.51 -0.90
C VAL A 19 -26.53 8.43 -1.97
N ARG A 20 -26.64 7.15 -1.58
CA ARG A 20 -26.63 6.00 -2.51
C ARG A 20 -25.46 6.05 -3.50
N SER A 21 -24.25 6.27 -2.97
CA SER A 21 -23.00 6.43 -3.72
C SER A 21 -22.90 7.66 -4.63
N SER A 22 -23.95 8.48 -4.75
CA SER A 22 -23.92 9.75 -5.49
C SER A 22 -23.52 10.90 -4.57
N PRO A 23 -22.53 11.73 -4.94
CA PRO A 23 -22.17 12.90 -4.13
C PRO A 23 -23.27 13.96 -4.16
N LEU A 24 -23.57 14.53 -2.99
CA LEU A 24 -24.48 15.65 -2.78
C LEU A 24 -23.67 16.80 -2.18
N LEU A 25 -23.50 17.89 -2.92
CA LEU A 25 -22.87 19.11 -2.44
C LEU A 25 -23.88 19.92 -1.62
N VAL A 26 -23.54 20.15 -0.36
CA VAL A 26 -24.36 20.90 0.61
C VAL A 26 -23.95 22.36 0.64
N ASN A 27 -22.64 22.64 0.70
CA ASN A 27 -22.14 24.01 0.69
C ASN A 27 -20.72 24.07 0.13
N ILE A 28 -20.33 25.21 -0.44
CA ILE A 28 -18.99 25.46 -0.98
C ILE A 28 -18.61 26.92 -0.76
N THR A 29 -17.38 27.17 -0.33
CA THR A 29 -16.88 28.52 -0.10
C THR A 29 -15.41 28.65 -0.51
N ALA A 30 -15.01 29.87 -0.87
CA ALA A 30 -13.61 30.28 -0.99
C ALA A 30 -13.30 31.45 -0.05
N VAL A 31 -12.06 31.49 0.43
CA VAL A 31 -11.51 32.52 1.31
C VAL A 31 -10.11 32.88 0.82
N ASP A 32 -9.88 34.15 0.50
CA ASP A 32 -8.54 34.62 0.16
C ASP A 32 -7.68 34.74 1.42
N LEU A 33 -6.41 34.34 1.31
CA LEU A 33 -5.44 34.43 2.39
C LEU A 33 -4.91 35.85 2.55
N GLN A 34 -4.49 36.21 3.76
CA GLN A 34 -3.90 37.50 4.06
C GLN A 34 -2.52 37.73 3.41
N GLY A 35 -1.88 36.66 2.92
CA GLY A 35 -0.61 36.68 2.22
C GLY A 35 -0.37 35.41 1.40
N SER A 36 0.77 35.36 0.71
CA SER A 36 1.19 34.19 -0.08
C SER A 36 1.85 33.16 0.84
N LEU A 37 1.30 31.94 0.86
CA LEU A 37 1.93 30.83 1.57
C LEU A 37 3.27 30.45 0.94
N VAL A 38 3.40 30.51 -0.38
CA VAL A 38 4.63 30.16 -1.11
C VAL A 38 5.77 31.12 -0.75
N ASP A 39 5.51 32.44 -0.78
CA ASP A 39 6.51 33.45 -0.41
C ASP A 39 6.88 33.39 1.09
N ASP A 40 5.94 32.95 1.93
CA ASP A 40 6.09 32.86 3.38
C ASP A 40 6.52 31.48 3.90
N LEU A 41 6.84 30.53 3.02
CA LEU A 41 7.32 29.19 3.43
C LEU A 41 8.54 29.24 4.37
N SER A 42 9.38 30.27 4.25
CA SER A 42 10.55 30.47 5.11
C SER A 42 10.24 31.20 6.42
N ARG A 43 9.03 31.77 6.55
CA ARG A 43 8.53 32.54 7.69
C ARG A 43 7.34 31.80 8.33
N GLU A 44 7.62 30.66 8.93
CA GLU A 44 6.62 29.70 9.41
C GLU A 44 5.52 30.33 10.26
N GLU A 45 5.86 31.19 11.23
CA GLU A 45 4.87 31.87 12.08
C GLU A 45 3.87 32.71 11.26
N LEU A 46 4.35 33.41 10.24
CA LEU A 46 3.52 34.25 9.37
C LEU A 46 2.61 33.37 8.49
N ALA A 47 3.17 32.32 7.88
CA ALA A 47 2.40 31.37 7.07
C ALA A 47 1.33 30.63 7.89
N VAL A 48 1.66 30.24 9.12
CA VAL A 48 0.70 29.63 10.06
C VAL A 48 -0.42 30.61 10.42
N ASN A 49 -0.12 31.89 10.62
CA ASN A 49 -1.16 32.90 10.87
C ASN A 49 -2.11 33.05 9.67
N HIS A 50 -1.59 33.04 8.44
CA HIS A 50 -2.44 33.04 7.24
C HIS A 50 -3.38 31.83 7.22
N LEU A 51 -2.88 30.63 7.55
CA LEU A 51 -3.68 29.40 7.64
C LEU A 51 -4.75 29.47 8.74
N ILE A 52 -4.40 29.96 9.94
CA ILE A 52 -5.35 30.12 11.05
C ILE A 52 -6.51 31.02 10.63
N HIS A 53 -6.20 32.22 10.12
CA HIS A 53 -7.22 33.18 9.73
C HIS A 53 -8.07 32.66 8.55
N GLY A 54 -7.44 32.07 7.53
CA GLY A 54 -8.15 31.54 6.37
C GLY A 54 -9.08 30.37 6.70
N ILE A 55 -8.61 29.42 7.53
CA ILE A 55 -9.44 28.27 7.95
C ILE A 55 -10.55 28.73 8.91
N GLN A 56 -10.29 29.68 9.80
CA GLN A 56 -11.31 30.25 10.68
C GLN A 56 -12.44 30.91 9.87
N GLU A 57 -12.08 31.78 8.91
CA GLU A 57 -13.09 32.44 8.05
C GLU A 57 -13.85 31.42 7.19
N ALA A 58 -13.18 30.37 6.71
CA ALA A 58 -13.85 29.30 5.97
C ALA A 58 -14.84 28.52 6.87
N ASN A 59 -14.46 28.25 8.12
CA ASN A 59 -15.31 27.58 9.11
C ASN A 59 -16.55 28.41 9.48
N ASP A 60 -16.44 29.74 9.52
CA ASP A 60 -17.57 30.64 9.78
C ASP A 60 -18.63 30.56 8.67
N LYS A 61 -18.24 30.14 7.45
CA LYS A 61 -19.13 29.98 6.28
C LYS A 61 -19.59 28.52 6.10
N VAL A 62 -18.73 27.55 6.40
CA VAL A 62 -19.00 26.12 6.30
C VAL A 62 -18.48 25.40 7.54
N PHE A 63 -19.40 24.93 8.39
CA PHE A 63 -19.07 24.28 9.65
C PHE A 63 -18.22 23.01 9.46
N ILE A 64 -17.02 23.02 10.06
CA ILE A 64 -16.08 21.90 10.01
C ILE A 64 -16.39 20.82 11.03
N THR A 65 -16.99 21.20 12.16
CA THR A 65 -17.23 20.34 13.32
C THR A 65 -17.91 19.02 12.95
N GLY A 66 -17.34 17.91 13.45
CA GLY A 66 -17.86 16.56 13.27
C GLY A 66 -17.60 15.94 11.90
N ASN A 67 -16.97 16.65 10.96
CA ASN A 67 -16.72 16.14 9.62
C ASN A 67 -15.33 15.53 9.46
N GLU A 68 -15.25 14.44 8.70
CA GLU A 68 -14.01 13.98 8.08
C GLU A 68 -13.58 14.93 6.96
N ILE A 69 -12.27 15.17 6.86
CA ILE A 69 -11.69 16.19 5.99
C ILE A 69 -10.59 15.56 5.12
N LEU A 70 -10.79 15.66 3.81
CA LEU A 70 -9.80 15.35 2.79
C LEU A 70 -9.13 16.65 2.36
N ILE A 71 -7.80 16.68 2.33
CA ILE A 71 -7.04 17.90 2.10
C ILE A 71 -6.11 17.74 0.90
N SER A 72 -6.14 18.72 0.01
CA SER A 72 -5.20 18.84 -1.12
C SER A 72 -4.38 20.11 -0.97
N LEU A 73 -3.06 20.00 -1.16
CA LEU A 73 -2.15 21.14 -1.30
C LEU A 73 -1.91 21.44 -2.78
N THR A 74 -1.86 22.71 -3.18
CA THR A 74 -1.32 23.08 -4.50
C THR A 74 0.11 22.55 -4.65
N ASP A 75 0.49 22.12 -5.85
CA ASP A 75 1.85 21.64 -6.08
C ASP A 75 2.91 22.75 -5.91
N ALA A 76 2.49 24.02 -5.86
CA ALA A 76 3.38 25.15 -5.57
C ALA A 76 3.89 25.18 -4.12
N LEU A 77 3.21 24.51 -3.17
CA LEU A 77 3.61 24.44 -1.76
C LEU A 77 4.54 23.26 -1.45
N VAL A 78 4.78 22.40 -2.42
CA VAL A 78 5.57 21.18 -2.26
C VAL A 78 6.68 21.15 -3.31
N LYS A 79 7.64 20.24 -3.12
CA LYS A 79 8.69 20.00 -4.10
C LYS A 79 8.70 18.56 -4.55
N HIS A 80 8.51 18.36 -5.85
CA HIS A 80 8.60 17.06 -6.48
C HIS A 80 10.04 16.77 -6.89
N GLU A 81 10.48 15.52 -6.76
CA GLU A 81 11.72 15.00 -7.32
C GLU A 81 11.50 13.56 -7.75
N VAL A 82 12.00 13.16 -8.92
CA VAL A 82 11.99 11.77 -9.36
C VAL A 82 13.41 11.25 -9.39
N PHE A 83 13.58 10.01 -8.96
CA PHE A 83 14.84 9.28 -8.99
C PHE A 83 14.64 7.88 -9.60
N GLN A 84 15.74 7.25 -10.00
CA GLN A 84 15.72 5.88 -10.47
C GLN A 84 16.13 4.97 -9.32
N THR A 85 15.49 3.81 -9.27
CA THR A 85 15.70 2.78 -8.26
C THR A 85 15.89 1.45 -8.94
N GLU A 86 16.56 0.53 -8.26
CA GLU A 86 16.55 -0.86 -8.65
C GLU A 86 15.27 -1.51 -8.12
N GLN A 87 14.65 -2.38 -8.90
CA GLN A 87 13.38 -3.02 -8.56
C GLN A 87 13.49 -3.87 -7.28
N ASP A 88 14.67 -4.45 -7.03
CA ASP A 88 15.00 -5.25 -5.84
C ASP A 88 15.54 -4.43 -4.66
N MET A 89 15.57 -3.10 -4.75
CA MET A 89 15.98 -2.24 -3.65
C MET A 89 14.96 -2.32 -2.49
N SER A 90 15.46 -2.48 -1.28
CA SER A 90 14.62 -2.56 -0.07
C SER A 90 14.05 -1.19 0.29
N ASP A 91 12.90 -1.16 0.97
CA ASP A 91 12.32 0.10 1.45
C ASP A 91 13.28 0.87 2.37
N ALA A 92 14.08 0.18 3.19
CA ALA A 92 15.06 0.79 4.08
C ALA A 92 16.20 1.49 3.31
N ASP A 93 16.69 0.89 2.23
CA ASP A 93 17.70 1.50 1.37
C ASP A 93 17.15 2.71 0.62
N ILE A 94 15.91 2.62 0.14
CA ILE A 94 15.20 3.72 -0.52
C ILE A 94 15.02 4.89 0.45
N ILE A 95 14.56 4.64 1.68
CA ILE A 95 14.43 5.67 2.72
C ILE A 95 15.79 6.31 3.02
N THR A 96 16.84 5.49 3.17
CA THR A 96 18.20 5.99 3.44
C THR A 96 18.70 6.90 2.31
N LEU A 97 18.45 6.52 1.05
CA LEU A 97 18.79 7.33 -0.12
C LEU A 97 18.01 8.66 -0.13
N VAL A 98 16.72 8.62 0.19
CA VAL A 98 15.87 9.81 0.21
C VAL A 98 16.24 10.77 1.34
N GLU A 99 16.55 10.26 2.53
CA GLU A 99 17.08 11.08 3.64
C GLU A 99 18.40 11.73 3.25
N TRP A 100 19.33 10.99 2.62
CA TRP A 100 20.57 11.57 2.11
C TRP A 100 20.31 12.67 1.06
N LYS A 101 19.35 12.48 0.15
CA LYS A 101 18.96 13.50 -0.85
C LYS A 101 18.38 14.75 -0.17
N LYS A 102 17.52 14.57 0.84
CA LYS A 102 16.92 15.65 1.64
C LYS A 102 18.00 16.47 2.34
N ASP A 103 18.94 15.80 3.02
CA ASP A 103 20.06 16.45 3.71
C ASP A 103 20.96 17.21 2.74
N LYS A 104 21.26 16.66 1.56
CA LYS A 104 22.06 17.36 0.55
C LYS A 104 21.35 18.59 -0.01
N ARG A 105 20.02 18.59 -0.05
CA ARG A 105 19.23 19.67 -0.62
C ARG A 105 19.07 20.85 0.33
N TRP A 106 18.81 20.60 1.61
CA TRP A 106 18.49 21.65 2.59
C TRP A 106 19.54 21.83 3.69
N GLY A 107 20.52 20.92 3.82
CA GLY A 107 21.57 21.02 4.82
C GLY A 107 20.99 21.14 6.23
N SER A 108 21.36 22.21 6.93
CA SER A 108 20.90 22.45 8.31
C SER A 108 19.40 22.70 8.45
N THR A 109 18.65 22.94 7.36
CA THR A 109 17.19 23.09 7.40
C THR A 109 16.44 21.85 6.94
N ALA A 110 17.13 20.73 6.70
CA ALA A 110 16.51 19.48 6.23
C ALA A 110 15.48 18.90 7.22
N GLU A 111 15.63 19.17 8.52
CA GLU A 111 14.67 18.76 9.57
C GLU A 111 13.29 19.43 9.43
N LYS A 112 13.23 20.57 8.75
CA LYS A 112 11.97 21.31 8.52
C LYS A 112 11.09 20.68 7.45
N PHE A 113 11.63 19.73 6.68
CA PHE A 113 10.94 19.09 5.57
C PHE A 113 10.72 17.62 5.86
N GLN A 114 9.52 17.13 5.57
CA GLN A 114 9.24 15.71 5.44
C GLN A 114 9.37 15.29 3.97
N ALA A 115 9.82 14.06 3.73
CA ALA A 115 9.93 13.47 2.40
C ALA A 115 9.02 12.25 2.30
N PHE A 116 8.08 12.31 1.36
CA PHE A 116 7.12 11.26 1.10
C PHE A 116 7.49 10.54 -0.19
N ILE A 117 7.47 9.20 -0.18
CA ILE A 117 8.03 8.38 -1.26
C ILE A 117 6.93 7.54 -1.87
N GLU A 118 6.72 7.69 -3.17
CA GLU A 118 5.85 6.85 -3.97
C GLU A 118 6.62 6.20 -5.12
N LEU A 119 6.45 4.90 -5.33
CA LEU A 119 7.15 4.13 -6.34
C LEU A 119 6.26 3.79 -7.55
N TYR A 120 6.87 3.91 -8.72
CA TYR A 120 6.31 3.80 -10.06
C TYR A 120 7.17 2.84 -10.91
N ASN A 121 6.64 2.41 -12.06
CA ASN A 121 7.31 1.55 -13.05
C ASN A 121 7.98 0.32 -12.41
N ASP A 122 7.19 -0.52 -11.75
CA ASP A 122 7.71 -1.71 -11.06
C ASP A 122 8.85 -1.39 -10.08
N ARG A 123 8.70 -0.32 -9.27
CA ARG A 123 9.73 0.19 -8.35
C ARG A 123 11.03 0.61 -9.03
N ARG A 124 11.02 0.93 -10.33
CA ARG A 124 12.20 1.47 -11.05
C ARG A 124 12.25 2.99 -11.05
N GLN A 125 11.13 3.63 -10.76
CA GLN A 125 11.05 5.08 -10.65
C GLN A 125 10.48 5.45 -9.28
N GLY A 126 11.28 6.14 -8.46
CA GLY A 126 10.81 6.72 -7.22
C GLY A 126 10.43 8.18 -7.41
N HIS A 127 9.32 8.60 -6.79
CA HIS A 127 8.85 9.97 -6.71
C HIS A 127 8.87 10.42 -5.26
N ILE A 128 9.61 11.48 -4.99
CA ILE A 128 9.70 12.13 -3.69
C ILE A 128 8.86 13.39 -3.73
N ILE A 129 8.01 13.56 -2.72
CA ILE A 129 7.31 14.81 -2.44
C ILE A 129 7.85 15.34 -1.12
N TYR A 130 8.53 16.47 -1.20
CA TYR A 130 8.99 17.17 -0.02
C TYR A 130 7.99 18.24 0.37
N VAL A 131 7.60 18.25 1.64
CA VAL A 131 6.64 19.19 2.21
C VAL A 131 7.21 19.78 3.48
N HIS A 132 7.01 21.08 3.69
CA HIS A 132 7.41 21.69 4.96
C HIS A 132 6.54 21.16 6.10
N ASP A 133 7.16 20.70 7.19
CA ASP A 133 6.46 20.03 8.30
C ASP A 133 5.33 20.89 8.90
N PHE A 134 5.51 22.22 9.01
CA PHE A 134 4.46 23.09 9.53
C PHE A 134 3.16 23.01 8.71
N LEU A 135 3.21 22.81 7.38
CA LEU A 135 2.01 22.71 6.56
C LEU A 135 1.16 21.50 6.96
N ILE A 136 1.81 20.42 7.38
CA ILE A 136 1.14 19.19 7.85
C ILE A 136 0.63 19.41 9.28
N GLN A 137 1.52 19.80 10.19
CA GLN A 137 1.20 19.88 11.62
C GLN A 137 0.21 21.01 11.93
N ALA A 138 0.42 22.20 11.37
CA ALA A 138 -0.45 23.35 11.63
C ALA A 138 -1.84 23.11 11.06
N THR A 139 -1.95 22.66 9.80
CA THR A 139 -3.25 22.35 9.17
C THR A 139 -4.01 21.30 9.98
N LYS A 140 -3.35 20.20 10.37
CA LYS A 140 -3.96 19.16 11.20
C LYS A 140 -4.49 19.72 12.51
N LYS A 141 -3.67 20.50 13.23
CA LYS A 141 -4.01 21.06 14.54
C LYS A 141 -5.12 22.10 14.48
N ILE A 142 -5.11 22.97 13.48
CA ILE A 142 -6.15 24.00 13.28
C ILE A 142 -7.49 23.31 13.04
N LEU A 143 -7.55 22.34 12.13
CA LEU A 143 -8.78 21.60 11.83
C LEU A 143 -9.31 20.81 13.04
N GLN A 144 -8.42 20.18 13.80
CA GLN A 144 -8.78 19.50 15.06
C GLN A 144 -9.31 20.47 16.13
N THR A 145 -8.82 21.70 16.17
CA THR A 145 -9.32 22.75 17.09
C THR A 145 -10.80 23.07 16.81
N PHE A 146 -11.21 23.00 15.54
CA PHE A 146 -12.62 23.13 15.13
C PHE A 146 -13.41 21.81 15.20
N SER A 147 -12.88 20.79 15.88
CA SER A 147 -13.46 19.45 15.99
C SER A 147 -13.68 18.76 14.63
N GLY A 148 -12.84 19.08 13.65
CA GLY A 148 -12.75 18.37 12.38
C GLY A 148 -11.81 17.16 12.47
N SER A 149 -12.08 16.13 11.67
CA SER A 149 -11.26 14.93 11.58
C SER A 149 -10.46 14.92 10.27
N PRO A 150 -9.23 15.46 10.21
CA PRO A 150 -8.38 15.36 9.03
C PRO A 150 -7.93 13.91 8.83
N VAL A 151 -8.41 13.26 7.77
CA VAL A 151 -8.18 11.83 7.50
C VAL A 151 -7.18 11.59 6.36
N TRP A 152 -7.02 12.55 5.44
CA TRP A 152 -6.10 12.44 4.31
C TRP A 152 -5.51 13.78 3.88
N LEU A 153 -4.23 13.77 3.50
CA LEU A 153 -3.50 14.90 2.93
C LEU A 153 -2.66 14.45 1.74
N GLY A 154 -2.84 15.09 0.58
CA GLY A 154 -2.03 14.88 -0.61
C GLY A 154 -1.88 16.15 -1.46
N THR A 155 -1.37 16.01 -2.70
CA THR A 155 -1.14 17.16 -3.60
C THR A 155 -2.20 17.28 -4.70
N GLU A 156 -2.30 18.48 -5.29
CA GLU A 156 -3.17 18.80 -6.43
C GLU A 156 -2.95 17.81 -7.57
N SER A 157 -1.70 17.55 -7.95
CA SER A 157 -1.40 16.57 -9.00
C SER A 157 -1.85 15.14 -8.66
N MET A 158 -1.74 14.72 -7.39
CA MET A 158 -2.24 13.41 -6.96
C MET A 158 -3.76 13.33 -7.07
N VAL A 159 -4.49 14.36 -6.64
CA VAL A 159 -5.95 14.43 -6.78
C VAL A 159 -6.36 14.38 -8.25
N LEU A 160 -5.72 15.18 -9.11
CA LEU A 160 -6.06 15.24 -10.53
C LEU A 160 -5.75 13.95 -11.27
N SER A 161 -4.79 13.17 -10.78
CA SER A 161 -4.49 11.84 -11.30
C SER A 161 -5.66 10.84 -11.16
N ALA A 162 -6.58 11.07 -10.22
CA ALA A 162 -7.75 10.23 -9.98
C ALA A 162 -8.84 10.37 -11.05
N LEU A 163 -8.73 11.32 -11.98
CA LEU A 163 -9.69 11.48 -13.08
C LEU A 163 -9.65 10.30 -14.08
N GLY A 164 -8.67 9.40 -13.99
CA GLY A 164 -8.75 8.04 -14.54
C GLY A 164 -8.37 7.86 -16.02
N GLU A 165 -8.25 8.91 -16.83
CA GLU A 165 -7.77 8.77 -18.22
C GLU A 165 -6.24 8.94 -18.29
N LEU A 166 -5.49 7.83 -18.17
CA LEU A 166 -4.04 7.82 -18.37
C LEU A 166 -3.67 7.56 -19.84
N PRO A 167 -2.67 8.25 -20.41
CA PRO A 167 -1.81 9.24 -19.77
C PRO A 167 -2.49 10.61 -19.60
N ILE A 168 -2.30 11.25 -18.44
CA ILE A 168 -2.86 12.55 -18.07
C ILE A 168 -1.75 13.61 -17.99
N MET A 169 -2.09 14.84 -18.36
CA MET A 169 -1.19 15.99 -18.24
C MET A 169 -1.95 17.20 -17.72
N THR A 170 -1.41 17.90 -16.73
CA THR A 170 -1.96 19.19 -16.27
C THR A 170 -1.05 20.33 -16.72
N ILE A 171 -1.65 21.48 -17.04
CA ILE A 171 -0.93 22.70 -17.38
C ILE A 171 -1.45 23.86 -16.53
N LYS A 172 -0.54 24.49 -15.78
CA LYS A 172 -0.78 25.68 -14.96
C LYS A 172 0.09 26.82 -15.45
N LEU A 173 -0.44 28.03 -15.57
CA LEU A 173 0.22 29.20 -16.09
C LEU A 173 0.81 30.03 -14.94
N THR A 174 2.13 30.10 -14.87
CA THR A 174 2.85 30.85 -13.85
C THR A 174 3.59 32.03 -14.50
N GLY A 175 2.91 33.18 -14.57
CA GLY A 175 3.43 34.40 -15.19
C GLY A 175 3.69 34.26 -16.70
N SER A 176 4.93 33.90 -17.07
CA SER A 176 5.40 33.75 -18.46
C SER A 176 5.72 32.30 -18.87
N HIS A 177 5.68 31.37 -17.92
CA HIS A 177 5.92 29.95 -18.14
C HIS A 177 4.71 29.11 -17.73
N TYR A 178 4.77 27.83 -18.02
CA TYR A 178 3.78 26.84 -17.64
C TYR A 178 4.42 25.81 -16.73
N ASP A 179 3.79 25.50 -15.62
CA ASP A 179 4.10 24.32 -14.83
C ASP A 179 3.27 23.16 -15.36
N VAL A 180 3.96 22.06 -15.64
CA VAL A 180 3.39 20.87 -16.26
C VAL A 180 3.60 19.69 -15.34
N PHE A 181 2.54 18.95 -15.09
CA PHE A 181 2.62 17.63 -14.49
C PHE A 181 2.11 16.61 -15.50
N TYR A 182 2.80 15.49 -15.61
CA TYR A 182 2.49 14.41 -16.53
C TYR A 182 2.56 13.09 -15.79
N MET A 183 1.57 12.25 -16.01
CA MET A 183 1.54 10.92 -15.43
C MET A 183 0.93 9.94 -16.42
N ASP A 184 1.62 8.84 -16.63
CA ASP A 184 1.10 7.68 -17.35
C ASP A 184 0.94 6.48 -16.41
N ARG A 185 0.69 5.30 -16.97
CA ARG A 185 0.46 4.08 -16.18
C ARG A 185 1.67 3.72 -15.31
N ASP A 186 2.87 3.98 -15.83
CA ASP A 186 4.10 3.51 -15.22
C ASP A 186 4.98 4.65 -14.73
N ASN A 187 4.82 5.87 -15.22
CA ASN A 187 5.79 6.94 -15.01
C ASN A 187 5.13 8.26 -14.64
N ILE A 188 5.89 9.05 -13.90
CA ILE A 188 5.58 10.41 -13.51
C ILE A 188 6.70 11.34 -13.95
N ASN A 189 6.32 12.50 -14.47
CA ASN A 189 7.25 13.52 -14.92
C ASN A 189 6.60 14.89 -14.86
N GLY A 190 7.39 15.95 -14.98
CA GLY A 190 6.87 17.29 -15.00
C GLY A 190 7.95 18.33 -14.78
N GLY A 191 7.53 19.59 -14.76
CA GLY A 191 8.37 20.75 -14.54
C GLY A 191 7.94 21.94 -15.39
N THR A 192 8.88 22.86 -15.57
CA THR A 192 8.61 24.18 -16.14
C THR A 192 8.84 24.20 -17.65
N VAL A 193 7.82 24.62 -18.38
CA VAL A 193 7.76 24.69 -19.85
C VAL A 193 7.53 26.14 -20.28
N THR A 194 8.24 26.58 -21.32
CA THR A 194 8.03 27.89 -21.95
C THR A 194 7.79 27.77 -23.44
N ARG A 195 7.21 28.81 -24.04
CA ARG A 195 7.11 28.90 -25.50
C ARG A 195 8.39 29.54 -26.06
N GLY A 196 9.19 28.74 -26.75
CA GLY A 196 10.31 29.21 -27.57
C GLY A 196 9.93 29.43 -29.03
N LYS A 197 10.91 29.87 -29.84
CA LYS A 197 10.73 30.08 -31.30
C LYS A 197 10.29 28.81 -32.04
N SER A 198 10.75 27.65 -31.59
CA SER A 198 10.49 26.33 -32.21
C SER A 198 9.33 25.56 -31.58
N GLY A 199 8.57 26.15 -30.64
CA GLY A 199 7.50 25.47 -29.92
C GLY A 199 7.72 25.44 -28.41
N LEU A 200 7.07 24.49 -27.73
CA LEU A 200 7.18 24.30 -26.29
C LEU A 200 8.56 23.74 -25.92
N LYS A 201 9.21 24.34 -24.93
CA LYS A 201 10.54 23.97 -24.45
C LYS A 201 10.51 23.74 -22.95
N CYS A 202 10.93 22.55 -22.53
CA CYS A 202 11.16 22.22 -21.13
C CYS A 202 12.46 22.91 -20.65
N ILE A 203 12.32 23.81 -19.67
CA ILE A 203 13.45 24.52 -19.04
C ILE A 203 13.98 23.68 -17.88
N ASN A 204 13.07 23.23 -17.02
CA ASN A 204 13.38 22.45 -15.83
C ASN A 204 12.44 21.26 -15.72
N SER A 205 12.90 20.18 -15.11
CA SER A 205 12.08 19.00 -14.85
C SER A 205 12.41 18.42 -13.49
N PHE A 206 11.39 17.98 -12.75
CA PHE A 206 11.60 17.18 -11.55
C PHE A 206 11.86 15.70 -11.88
N GLY A 207 11.60 15.26 -13.12
CA GLY A 207 11.94 13.94 -13.64
C GLY A 207 12.87 14.00 -14.84
N ASN A 208 12.63 13.15 -15.85
CA ASN A 208 13.49 13.11 -17.02
C ASN A 208 13.15 14.24 -18.01
N LYS A 209 14.03 15.25 -18.07
CA LYS A 209 13.90 16.40 -18.97
C LYS A 209 13.83 16.01 -20.45
N SER A 210 14.59 15.01 -20.92
CA SER A 210 14.55 14.62 -22.33
C SER A 210 13.23 13.95 -22.67
N THR A 211 12.73 13.08 -21.79
CA THR A 211 11.42 12.42 -21.97
C THR A 211 10.30 13.44 -22.03
N LEU A 212 10.27 14.42 -21.10
CA LEU A 212 9.27 15.49 -21.13
C LEU A 212 9.40 16.34 -22.41
N GLN A 213 10.62 16.67 -22.84
CA GLN A 213 10.83 17.41 -24.09
C GLN A 213 10.39 16.62 -25.33
N GLN A 214 10.58 15.30 -25.34
CA GLN A 214 10.10 14.42 -26.41
C GLN A 214 8.57 14.44 -26.48
N LEU A 215 7.87 14.32 -25.34
CA LEU A 215 6.41 14.44 -25.26
C LEU A 215 5.93 15.78 -25.84
N LEU A 216 6.56 16.90 -25.43
CA LEU A 216 6.21 18.24 -25.92
C LEU A 216 6.40 18.40 -27.44
N ASN A 217 7.33 17.65 -28.02
CA ASN A 217 7.62 17.67 -29.46
C ASN A 217 6.81 16.61 -30.24
N ALA A 218 6.22 15.63 -29.58
CA ALA A 218 5.61 14.43 -30.16
C ALA A 218 4.49 14.76 -31.15
N LYS A 219 4.61 14.26 -32.38
CA LYS A 219 3.56 14.41 -33.40
C LYS A 219 2.46 13.39 -33.13
N PHE A 220 1.29 13.88 -32.72
CA PHE A 220 0.13 13.04 -32.46
C PHE A 220 -0.55 12.65 -33.78
N THR A 221 -0.95 11.38 -33.87
CA THR A 221 -1.62 10.76 -35.01
C THR A 221 -2.83 9.97 -34.52
N MET A 222 -3.57 9.30 -35.40
CA MET A 222 -4.63 8.38 -34.95
C MET A 222 -4.09 7.22 -34.09
N ARG A 223 -2.84 6.80 -34.33
CA ARG A 223 -2.16 5.73 -33.58
C ARG A 223 -1.48 6.24 -32.29
N ASN A 224 -1.09 7.52 -32.24
CA ASN A 224 -0.47 8.14 -31.07
C ASN A 224 -1.29 9.36 -30.64
N LYS A 225 -2.25 9.14 -29.72
CA LYS A 225 -3.12 10.21 -29.22
C LYS A 225 -2.38 11.07 -28.18
N PRO A 226 -2.70 12.38 -28.08
CA PRO A 226 -2.16 13.20 -27.00
C PRO A 226 -2.64 12.70 -25.63
N PRO A 227 -1.86 12.94 -24.56
CA PRO A 227 -2.35 12.71 -23.21
C PRO A 227 -3.59 13.56 -22.93
N TRP A 228 -4.45 13.07 -22.05
CA TRP A 228 -5.59 13.84 -21.61
C TRP A 228 -5.11 15.07 -20.85
N THR A 229 -5.22 16.22 -21.51
CA THR A 229 -4.57 17.45 -21.06
C THR A 229 -5.59 18.36 -20.40
N ILE A 230 -5.35 18.76 -19.16
CA ILE A 230 -6.23 19.63 -18.38
C ILE A 230 -5.53 20.97 -18.14
N CYS A 231 -6.22 22.06 -18.47
CA CYS A 231 -5.72 23.39 -18.15
C CYS A 231 -6.35 23.89 -16.85
N LEU A 232 -5.51 24.29 -15.90
CA LEU A 232 -5.91 24.79 -14.59
C LEU A 232 -6.22 26.30 -14.60
N ASP A 233 -5.99 26.98 -15.72
CA ASP A 233 -6.17 28.42 -15.90
C ASP A 233 -7.02 28.77 -17.13
N ASP A 234 -7.64 29.94 -17.09
CA ASP A 234 -8.27 30.55 -18.26
C ASP A 234 -7.20 31.17 -19.17
N LEU A 235 -6.70 30.39 -20.12
CA LEU A 235 -5.71 30.86 -21.10
C LEU A 235 -6.35 31.79 -22.14
N SER A 236 -5.64 32.88 -22.45
CA SER A 236 -6.00 33.72 -23.61
C SER A 236 -5.90 32.93 -24.91
N ALA A 237 -6.65 33.34 -25.95
CA ALA A 237 -6.65 32.66 -27.25
C ALA A 237 -5.24 32.48 -27.84
N ALA A 238 -4.33 33.44 -27.61
CA ALA A 238 -2.94 33.35 -28.02
C ALA A 238 -2.17 32.25 -27.26
N ARG A 239 -2.39 32.13 -25.94
CA ARG A 239 -1.76 31.13 -25.09
C ARG A 239 -2.36 29.74 -25.30
N SER A 240 -3.66 29.63 -25.58
CA SER A 240 -4.31 28.35 -25.92
C SER A 240 -3.73 27.74 -27.20
N LYS A 241 -3.38 28.57 -28.19
CA LYS A 241 -2.65 28.12 -29.40
C LYS A 241 -1.29 27.48 -29.09
N HIS A 242 -0.68 27.75 -27.95
CA HIS A 242 0.58 27.09 -27.59
C HIS A 242 0.39 25.57 -27.41
N TRP A 243 -0.80 25.17 -26.98
CA TRP A 243 -1.16 23.80 -26.56
C TRP A 243 -2.15 23.11 -27.50
N GLU A 244 -2.51 23.72 -28.62
CA GLU A 244 -3.55 23.23 -29.56
C GLU A 244 -3.37 21.74 -29.95
N ARG A 245 -2.12 21.27 -30.09
CA ARG A 245 -1.79 19.87 -30.40
C ARG A 245 -2.22 18.88 -29.32
N PHE A 246 -2.23 19.31 -28.07
CA PHE A 246 -2.62 18.52 -26.90
C PHE A 246 -4.14 18.53 -26.67
N LYS A 247 -4.87 19.41 -27.39
CA LYS A 247 -6.32 19.61 -27.27
C LYS A 247 -6.76 19.70 -25.79
N PRO A 248 -6.28 20.71 -25.03
CA PRO A 248 -6.62 20.84 -23.62
C PRO A 248 -8.14 20.79 -23.40
N GLN A 249 -8.56 19.93 -22.50
CA GLN A 249 -9.94 19.75 -22.09
C GLN A 249 -10.18 20.57 -20.82
N GLN A 250 -11.40 21.08 -20.68
CA GLN A 250 -11.90 21.54 -19.39
C GLN A 250 -12.80 20.45 -18.82
N PRO A 251 -12.48 19.87 -17.65
CA PRO A 251 -13.34 18.88 -17.05
C PRO A 251 -14.70 19.51 -16.72
N ARG A 252 -15.78 18.73 -16.89
CA ARG A 252 -17.12 19.18 -16.52
C ARG A 252 -17.20 19.27 -14.99
N MET A 253 -17.14 20.49 -14.48
CA MET A 253 -17.16 20.76 -13.04
C MET A 253 -18.44 20.24 -12.41
N PHE A 254 -18.30 19.53 -11.30
CA PHE A 254 -19.39 18.95 -10.51
C PHE A 254 -20.32 18.04 -11.32
N ALA A 255 -19.84 17.45 -12.42
CA ALA A 255 -20.61 16.48 -13.19
C ALA A 255 -20.95 15.27 -12.32
N GLY A 256 -22.24 14.89 -12.28
CA GLY A 256 -22.72 13.79 -11.45
C GLY A 256 -22.86 14.14 -9.96
N VAL A 257 -22.60 15.40 -9.56
CA VAL A 257 -22.84 15.90 -8.20
C VAL A 257 -24.24 16.49 -8.12
N ARG A 258 -25.04 16.02 -7.16
CA ARG A 258 -26.32 16.64 -6.83
C ARG A 258 -26.07 17.90 -6.02
N MET A 259 -26.88 18.94 -6.20
CA MET A 259 -26.77 20.18 -5.43
C MET A 259 -27.96 20.29 -4.47
N ASP A 260 -27.71 20.57 -3.20
CA ASP A 260 -28.72 20.85 -2.19
C ASP A 260 -28.88 22.37 -2.00
N ASP A 261 -29.52 23.04 -2.98
CA ASP A 261 -29.59 24.51 -3.10
C ASP A 261 -28.23 25.26 -3.01
N ALA A 262 -27.13 24.51 -3.06
CA ALA A 262 -25.77 24.99 -2.96
C ALA A 262 -25.45 25.93 -4.13
N LYS A 263 -25.08 27.16 -3.81
CA LYS A 263 -24.59 28.13 -4.80
C LYS A 263 -23.08 28.06 -4.85
N ILE A 264 -22.54 27.76 -6.04
CA ILE A 264 -21.10 27.81 -6.26
C ILE A 264 -20.62 29.24 -6.01
N ASP A 265 -19.67 29.40 -5.09
CA ASP A 265 -19.05 30.68 -4.78
C ASP A 265 -18.48 31.33 -6.06
N PRO A 266 -18.92 32.55 -6.42
CA PRO A 266 -18.48 33.21 -7.65
C PRO A 266 -16.98 33.55 -7.64
N TYR A 267 -16.37 33.70 -6.47
CA TYR A 267 -14.95 34.03 -6.30
C TYR A 267 -14.03 32.81 -6.31
N LEU A 268 -14.59 31.61 -6.41
CA LEU A 268 -13.83 30.38 -6.51
C LEU A 268 -13.07 30.32 -7.85
N LYS A 269 -11.74 30.27 -7.76
CA LYS A 269 -10.83 30.18 -8.92
C LYS A 269 -11.05 28.88 -9.72
N LEU A 270 -10.57 28.86 -10.96
CA LEU A 270 -10.79 27.72 -11.87
C LEU A 270 -10.14 26.43 -11.35
N ASP A 271 -8.88 26.48 -10.94
CA ASP A 271 -8.14 25.36 -10.35
C ASP A 271 -8.86 24.84 -9.09
N HIS A 272 -9.32 25.73 -8.21
CA HIS A 272 -10.12 25.35 -7.06
C HIS A 272 -11.41 24.59 -7.44
N LYS A 273 -12.13 25.03 -8.47
CA LYS A 273 -13.32 24.31 -8.98
C LYS A 273 -12.97 22.92 -9.49
N ILE A 274 -11.87 22.80 -10.24
CA ILE A 274 -11.42 21.53 -10.82
C ILE A 274 -11.02 20.56 -9.70
N VAL A 275 -10.18 20.99 -8.76
CA VAL A 275 -9.69 20.15 -7.66
C VAL A 275 -10.84 19.71 -6.76
N LEU A 276 -11.67 20.64 -6.26
CA LEU A 276 -12.80 20.28 -5.40
C LEU A 276 -13.81 19.37 -6.11
N SER A 277 -14.14 19.66 -7.37
CA SER A 277 -14.99 18.79 -8.18
C SER A 277 -14.43 17.37 -8.22
N THR A 278 -13.12 17.24 -8.45
CA THR A 278 -12.44 15.93 -8.53
C THR A 278 -12.50 15.21 -7.19
N MET A 279 -12.19 15.89 -6.08
CA MET A 279 -12.22 15.31 -4.73
C MET A 279 -13.61 14.80 -4.33
N ILE A 280 -14.66 15.53 -4.70
CA ILE A 280 -16.05 15.16 -4.38
C ILE A 280 -16.50 13.97 -5.24
N THR A 281 -16.20 14.01 -6.54
CA THR A 281 -16.71 13.03 -7.52
C THR A 281 -15.99 11.69 -7.42
N HIS A 282 -14.71 11.66 -7.09
CA HIS A 282 -13.90 10.44 -7.10
C HIS A 282 -13.70 9.92 -5.66
N PRO A 283 -14.36 8.81 -5.27
CA PRO A 283 -14.28 8.28 -3.90
C PRO A 283 -12.88 7.76 -3.52
N ASN A 284 -12.02 7.54 -4.50
CA ASN A 284 -10.75 6.82 -4.35
C ASN A 284 -9.52 7.75 -4.31
N ILE A 285 -9.71 9.07 -4.12
CA ILE A 285 -8.60 10.03 -4.10
C ILE A 285 -7.63 9.85 -2.92
N ASN A 286 -8.07 9.21 -1.85
CA ASN A 286 -7.32 9.00 -0.61
C ASN A 286 -6.62 7.63 -0.51
N LEU A 287 -6.56 6.88 -1.61
CA LEU A 287 -5.99 5.52 -1.62
C LEU A 287 -4.46 5.49 -1.83
N GLY A 288 -3.85 6.60 -2.22
CA GLY A 288 -2.40 6.70 -2.40
C GLY A 288 -1.69 7.21 -1.15
N LEU A 289 -0.62 7.96 -1.37
CA LEU A 289 0.16 8.58 -0.32
C LEU A 289 -0.72 9.46 0.59
N ASN A 290 -0.60 9.28 1.91
CA ASN A 290 -1.25 10.12 2.92
C ASN A 290 -0.19 10.81 3.76
N MET A 291 -0.07 12.13 3.63
CA MET A 291 0.95 12.91 4.34
C MET A 291 0.67 13.07 5.85
N PHE A 292 -0.45 12.56 6.36
CA PHE A 292 -0.69 12.45 7.80
C PHE A 292 -0.19 11.14 8.41
N GLU A 293 0.16 10.16 7.58
CA GLU A 293 0.74 8.89 8.01
C GLU A 293 2.25 9.02 8.19
N PRO A 294 2.88 8.12 8.99
CA PRO A 294 4.32 8.09 9.13
C PRO A 294 5.01 7.96 7.78
N VAL A 295 6.16 8.63 7.64
CA VAL A 295 6.98 8.55 6.43
C VAL A 295 7.32 7.10 6.12
N GLY A 296 6.95 6.65 4.93
CA GLY A 296 7.18 5.30 4.43
C GLY A 296 7.23 5.25 2.91
N VAL A 297 7.58 4.08 2.38
CA VAL A 297 7.59 3.82 0.94
C VAL A 297 6.23 3.27 0.53
N VAL A 298 5.56 3.99 -0.37
CA VAL A 298 4.27 3.59 -0.93
C VAL A 298 4.49 3.10 -2.35
N ASP A 299 4.15 1.87 -2.68
CA ASP A 299 4.09 1.48 -4.10
C ASP A 299 2.70 1.77 -4.63
N ARG A 300 2.62 2.63 -5.64
CA ARG A 300 1.34 2.97 -6.28
C ARG A 300 0.62 1.74 -6.84
N LEU A 301 1.39 0.73 -7.25
CA LEU A 301 0.90 -0.54 -7.77
C LEU A 301 0.10 -1.37 -6.74
N TYR A 302 0.24 -1.11 -5.43
CA TYR A 302 -0.54 -1.77 -4.37
C TYR A 302 -1.85 -1.03 -4.01
N HIS A 303 -2.09 0.14 -4.62
CA HIS A 303 -3.18 1.05 -4.23
C HIS A 303 -4.14 1.41 -5.39
N GLU A 304 -4.03 0.73 -6.55
CA GLU A 304 -4.98 0.93 -7.64
C GLU A 304 -6.37 0.35 -7.31
N HIS A 305 -7.20 1.18 -6.65
CA HIS A 305 -8.67 1.16 -6.59
C HIS A 305 -9.38 0.36 -5.47
N GLU A 306 -8.80 0.25 -4.26
CA GLU A 306 -9.53 -0.22 -3.07
C GLU A 306 -10.76 0.67 -2.78
N SER A 307 -11.95 0.25 -3.23
CA SER A 307 -13.20 0.93 -2.87
C SER A 307 -13.45 0.89 -1.36
N ILE A 308 -13.15 2.00 -0.68
CA ILE A 308 -13.55 2.23 0.71
C ILE A 308 -14.78 3.13 0.68
N VAL A 309 -15.96 2.52 0.77
CA VAL A 309 -17.13 3.20 1.32
C VAL A 309 -17.30 2.65 2.74
N LEU A 310 -17.19 3.53 3.73
CA LEU A 310 -17.58 3.32 5.12
C LEU A 310 -18.98 3.93 5.36
N PRO A 311 -19.67 3.52 6.44
CA PRO A 311 -21.08 3.13 6.44
C PRO A 311 -22.05 4.26 6.10
N ILE A 312 -23.16 3.86 5.47
CA ILE A 312 -24.34 4.71 5.34
C ILE A 312 -24.97 4.80 6.73
N GLU A 313 -24.92 5.97 7.36
CA GLU A 313 -25.88 6.29 8.42
C GLU A 313 -27.28 6.47 7.81
N ASP A 314 -28.23 5.80 8.46
CA ASP A 314 -29.68 5.92 8.39
C ASP A 314 -30.42 5.34 7.17
N GLU A 315 -30.78 4.05 7.28
CA GLU A 315 -32.10 3.64 6.79
C GLU A 315 -33.18 4.16 7.76
N PRO A 316 -34.27 4.78 7.25
CA PRO A 316 -35.38 5.19 8.09
C PRO A 316 -36.09 3.93 8.62
N VAL A 317 -36.12 3.80 9.94
CA VAL A 317 -36.92 2.81 10.68
C VAL A 317 -38.31 2.68 10.06
N GLU A 318 -38.61 1.50 9.54
CA GLU A 318 -39.94 1.13 9.07
C GLU A 318 -40.95 1.39 10.19
N LYS A 319 -41.91 2.28 9.91
CA LYS A 319 -43.02 2.59 10.82
C LYS A 319 -43.85 1.34 11.08
N THR A 320 -43.55 0.62 12.14
CA THR A 320 -44.45 -0.41 12.66
C THR A 320 -45.66 0.28 13.30
N ALA A 321 -46.85 -0.05 12.82
CA ALA A 321 -48.11 0.48 13.35
C ALA A 321 -48.28 0.17 14.84
N PRO A 322 -48.83 1.09 15.67
CA PRO A 322 -48.98 0.87 17.10
C PRO A 322 -50.16 -0.05 17.39
N LYS A 323 -49.93 -1.10 18.18
CA LYS A 323 -50.99 -1.77 18.95
C LYS A 323 -51.01 -1.20 20.37
N PRO A 324 -52.19 -0.99 20.96
CA PRO A 324 -52.34 -0.14 22.14
C PRO A 324 -51.97 -0.82 23.45
N ALA A 325 -51.64 0.05 24.40
CA ALA A 325 -51.25 -0.13 25.78
C ALA A 325 -51.94 -1.26 26.56
N ILE A 326 -51.12 -1.96 27.37
CA ILE A 326 -51.48 -2.31 28.75
C ILE A 326 -50.34 -1.81 29.63
N VAL A 327 -50.63 -0.77 30.40
CA VAL A 327 -49.87 -0.33 31.56
C VAL A 327 -50.40 -1.15 32.73
N ASP A 328 -49.53 -1.77 33.51
CA ASP A 328 -49.68 -1.67 34.96
C ASP A 328 -48.32 -1.78 35.66
N ASN A 329 -48.16 -0.86 36.60
CA ASN A 329 -47.00 -0.53 37.40
C ASN A 329 -46.65 -1.61 38.45
N VAL A 330 -45.44 -1.55 38.99
CA VAL A 330 -45.11 -1.34 40.43
C VAL A 330 -43.72 -1.92 40.79
N LEU A 331 -42.85 -1.04 41.30
CA LEU A 331 -41.56 -1.28 42.01
C LEU A 331 -41.83 -1.68 43.50
N PRO A 332 -40.84 -1.85 44.41
CA PRO A 332 -39.59 -2.61 44.43
C PRO A 332 -39.36 -3.40 45.77
N ALA A 333 -38.23 -4.12 45.84
CA ALA A 333 -37.35 -4.37 47.00
C ALA A 333 -37.73 -5.27 48.21
N GLU A 334 -36.63 -5.87 48.74
CA GLU A 334 -36.30 -6.28 50.13
C GLU A 334 -36.35 -7.75 50.60
N ASP A 335 -35.29 -8.04 51.38
CA ASP A 335 -35.03 -9.08 52.38
C ASP A 335 -34.41 -10.41 51.93
N ALA A 336 -33.11 -10.63 52.19
CA ALA A 336 -32.44 -10.96 53.47
C ALA A 336 -32.50 -12.47 53.76
N ASP A 337 -31.34 -13.12 53.81
CA ASP A 337 -30.96 -14.08 54.86
C ASP A 337 -29.56 -14.67 54.59
N GLU A 338 -28.65 -14.33 55.51
CA GLU A 338 -27.43 -15.07 55.82
C GLU A 338 -27.78 -16.18 56.84
N PRO A 339 -26.98 -17.26 56.94
CA PRO A 339 -26.07 -17.30 58.09
C PRO A 339 -24.68 -17.93 57.85
N GLU A 340 -23.73 -17.42 58.63
CA GLU A 340 -22.42 -17.95 59.07
C GLU A 340 -22.46 -19.42 59.58
N ALA A 341 -21.37 -20.18 59.83
CA ALA A 341 -19.93 -20.18 59.55
C ALA A 341 -19.38 -21.53 60.10
N GLU A 342 -18.30 -22.10 59.55
CA GLU A 342 -17.40 -22.92 60.37
C GLU A 342 -15.94 -22.93 59.85
N LYS A 343 -15.03 -22.69 60.80
CA LYS A 343 -13.58 -22.51 60.63
C LYS A 343 -12.85 -23.86 60.64
N LEU A 344 -11.78 -24.01 59.87
CA LEU A 344 -10.58 -24.70 60.37
C LEU A 344 -9.28 -24.26 59.69
N ILE A 345 -8.43 -23.64 60.50
CA ILE A 345 -7.06 -23.21 60.23
C ILE A 345 -6.11 -24.39 60.41
N ARG A 346 -5.17 -24.64 59.48
CA ARG A 346 -3.86 -25.21 59.85
C ARG A 346 -2.72 -24.77 58.92
N LYS A 347 -1.72 -24.17 59.58
CA LYS A 347 -0.41 -23.70 59.11
C LYS A 347 0.46 -24.84 58.55
N LYS A 348 1.29 -24.56 57.53
CA LYS A 348 2.77 -24.44 57.66
C LYS A 348 3.52 -24.30 56.31
N ARG A 349 4.35 -23.24 56.28
CA ARG A 349 5.71 -23.07 55.74
C ARG A 349 6.22 -23.91 54.55
N ILE A 350 6.68 -23.11 53.59
CA ILE A 350 7.66 -23.29 52.51
C ILE A 350 8.93 -24.07 52.94
N GLY A 351 9.40 -24.95 52.06
CA GLY A 351 10.74 -25.54 52.08
C GLY A 351 11.04 -26.28 50.76
N PHE A 352 12.03 -25.80 50.02
CA PHE A 352 12.51 -26.38 48.76
C PHE A 352 13.17 -27.75 48.96
N ARG A 353 12.90 -28.70 48.04
CA ARG A 353 13.72 -29.90 47.82
C ARG A 353 13.82 -30.20 46.32
N LEU A 354 15.04 -30.12 45.80
CA LEU A 354 15.46 -30.77 44.55
C LEU A 354 15.49 -32.29 44.76
N PRO A 355 14.96 -33.10 43.82
CA PRO A 355 15.30 -34.51 43.71
C PRO A 355 16.18 -34.74 42.48
N GLY A 356 17.44 -35.10 42.73
CA GLY A 356 18.35 -35.68 41.75
C GLY A 356 18.47 -37.20 41.92
N GLN A 357 18.52 -37.87 40.75
CA GLN A 357 19.16 -39.15 40.41
C GLN A 357 18.39 -40.50 40.40
N GLN A 358 18.25 -40.97 39.15
CA GLN A 358 18.78 -42.22 38.57
C GLN A 358 17.88 -43.48 38.51
N ILE A 359 17.62 -43.91 37.26
CA ILE A 359 17.60 -45.31 36.86
C ILE A 359 18.57 -45.48 35.67
N ILE A 360 19.79 -45.94 35.92
CA ILE A 360 20.50 -46.87 35.01
C ILE A 360 21.17 -47.91 35.91
N SER A 361 20.56 -49.08 35.99
CA SER A 361 21.18 -50.29 36.49
C SER A 361 21.70 -51.08 35.31
N PHE A 362 23.01 -51.18 35.12
CA PHE A 362 23.72 -52.36 34.58
C PHE A 362 25.20 -51.99 34.48
N PHE A 363 25.99 -52.30 35.52
CA PHE A 363 27.33 -52.90 35.45
C PHE A 363 27.84 -53.07 36.90
N ARG A 364 28.13 -54.33 37.25
CA ARG A 364 28.58 -54.77 38.57
C ARG A 364 30.08 -55.05 38.50
N LYS A 365 30.78 -54.70 39.60
CA LYS A 365 32.22 -54.92 39.92
C LYS A 365 33.13 -53.88 39.23
N GLN A 366 34.04 -53.19 39.93
CA GLN A 366 34.92 -53.64 41.00
C GLN A 366 35.48 -52.42 41.76
N LYS A 367 35.55 -52.52 43.11
CA LYS A 367 36.19 -51.54 43.99
C LYS A 367 37.71 -51.49 43.73
N SER A 368 38.28 -50.29 43.62
CA SER A 368 39.62 -49.97 44.13
C SER A 368 39.81 -48.45 44.23
N THR A 369 39.70 -47.92 45.43
CA THR A 369 40.19 -46.58 45.79
C THR A 369 41.71 -46.67 45.93
N ARG A 370 42.45 -46.18 44.94
CA ARG A 370 43.89 -45.93 45.05
C ARG A 370 44.14 -44.44 44.95
N ASN A 371 44.38 -43.81 46.10
CA ASN A 371 44.98 -42.47 46.17
C ASN A 371 46.41 -42.55 45.64
N ASN A 372 46.59 -42.35 44.33
CA ASN A 372 47.90 -42.04 43.75
C ASN A 372 48.00 -40.53 43.58
N ARG A 373 48.63 -39.84 44.54
CA ARG A 373 49.20 -38.52 44.28
C ARG A 373 50.37 -38.71 43.31
N VAL A 374 50.19 -38.31 42.06
CA VAL A 374 51.30 -38.23 41.10
C VAL A 374 51.93 -36.85 41.26
N ASN A 375 53.05 -36.78 41.98
CA ASN A 375 53.90 -35.58 41.98
C ASN A 375 54.72 -35.58 40.70
N LEU A 376 54.32 -34.79 39.70
CA LEU A 376 55.11 -34.51 38.51
C LEU A 376 55.94 -33.25 38.76
N HIS A 377 57.26 -33.41 38.83
CA HIS A 377 58.20 -32.30 38.97
C HIS A 377 58.58 -31.82 37.56
N TRP A 378 57.85 -30.84 37.04
CA TRP A 378 58.11 -30.27 35.72
C TRP A 378 58.92 -28.98 35.85
N SER A 379 59.90 -28.78 34.97
CA SER A 379 60.55 -27.48 34.86
C SER A 379 59.57 -26.44 34.28
N SER A 380 59.77 -25.16 34.56
CA SER A 380 58.91 -24.08 34.07
C SER A 380 58.75 -24.12 32.54
N GLU A 381 59.80 -24.50 31.81
CA GLU A 381 59.75 -24.66 30.34
C GLU A 381 58.91 -25.86 29.89
N GLN A 382 58.93 -26.98 30.64
CA GLN A 382 58.09 -28.14 30.35
C GLN A 382 56.61 -27.85 30.66
N ILE A 383 56.33 -27.07 31.69
CA ILE A 383 54.96 -26.60 32.01
C ILE A 383 54.46 -25.69 30.90
N ILE A 384 55.28 -24.73 30.45
CA ILE A 384 54.90 -23.81 29.37
C ILE A 384 54.71 -24.56 28.06
N SER A 385 55.60 -25.47 27.69
CA SER A 385 55.50 -26.30 26.47
C SER A 385 54.29 -27.22 26.49
N PHE A 386 53.98 -27.84 27.64
CA PHE A 386 52.78 -28.65 27.79
C PHE A 386 51.50 -27.80 27.71
N LEU A 387 51.47 -26.63 28.36
CA LEU A 387 50.33 -25.72 28.29
C LEU A 387 50.12 -25.16 26.88
N THR A 388 51.19 -24.86 26.13
CA THR A 388 51.07 -24.45 24.73
C THR A 388 50.61 -25.58 23.83
N ALA A 389 51.11 -26.81 24.03
CA ALA A 389 50.61 -27.98 23.32
C ALA A 389 49.14 -28.28 23.64
N LEU A 390 48.72 -28.10 24.90
CA LEU A 390 47.32 -28.24 25.34
C LEU A 390 46.42 -27.15 24.75
N LEU A 391 46.91 -25.91 24.64
CA LEU A 391 46.20 -24.81 23.99
C LEU A 391 46.08 -25.01 22.48
N LEU A 392 47.11 -25.54 21.83
CA LEU A 392 47.08 -25.85 20.40
C LEU A 392 46.20 -27.07 20.09
N LEU A 393 46.24 -28.11 20.92
CA LEU A 393 45.31 -29.24 20.84
C LEU A 393 43.89 -28.82 21.19
N GLY A 394 43.72 -27.89 22.13
CA GLY A 394 42.44 -27.27 22.47
C GLY A 394 41.91 -26.37 21.35
N SER A 395 42.76 -25.68 20.60
CA SER A 395 42.34 -24.90 19.44
C SER A 395 42.03 -25.78 18.22
N PHE A 396 42.74 -26.91 18.05
CA PHE A 396 42.46 -27.89 17.00
C PHE A 396 41.18 -28.70 17.31
N GLY A 397 41.03 -29.16 18.55
CA GLY A 397 39.80 -29.77 19.05
C GLY A 397 38.64 -28.79 19.09
N GLY A 398 38.91 -27.52 19.42
CA GLY A 398 37.94 -26.44 19.39
C GLY A 398 37.48 -26.09 17.97
N THR A 399 38.36 -26.11 16.97
CA THR A 399 37.98 -25.90 15.56
C THR A 399 37.30 -27.11 14.96
N ILE A 400 37.71 -28.35 15.30
CA ILE A 400 36.97 -29.56 14.91
C ILE A 400 35.60 -29.57 15.56
N TYR A 401 35.49 -29.26 16.86
CA TYR A 401 34.21 -29.16 17.56
C TYR A 401 33.35 -27.98 17.05
N TYR A 402 33.92 -26.83 16.73
CA TYR A 402 33.16 -25.71 16.13
C TYR A 402 32.69 -26.06 14.71
N LYS A 403 33.52 -26.75 13.93
CA LYS A 403 33.17 -27.15 12.56
C LYS A 403 32.17 -28.31 12.57
N GLU A 404 32.26 -29.23 13.53
CA GLU A 404 31.34 -30.34 13.72
C GLU A 404 30.04 -29.87 14.37
N VAL A 405 30.03 -28.84 15.23
CA VAL A 405 28.79 -28.20 15.75
C VAL A 405 28.13 -27.28 14.71
N VAL A 406 28.89 -26.68 13.78
CA VAL A 406 28.32 -25.92 12.64
C VAL A 406 27.84 -26.85 11.52
N VAL A 407 28.42 -28.06 11.38
CA VAL A 407 28.00 -29.06 10.38
C VAL A 407 26.95 -30.05 10.93
N SER A 408 26.86 -30.27 12.25
CA SER A 408 25.84 -31.12 12.89
C SER A 408 24.68 -30.35 13.52
N LYS A 409 24.71 -29.01 13.52
CA LYS A 409 23.46 -28.25 13.50
C LYS A 409 22.82 -28.45 12.14
N VAL A 410 22.04 -29.52 12.05
CA VAL A 410 20.92 -29.65 11.12
C VAL A 410 20.33 -28.25 10.92
N PRO A 411 20.23 -27.73 9.69
CA PRO A 411 19.74 -26.39 9.47
C PRO A 411 18.36 -26.28 10.12
N ARG A 412 18.13 -25.19 10.85
CA ARG A 412 16.85 -24.88 11.53
C ARG A 412 15.62 -25.11 10.63
N LEU A 413 15.82 -25.00 9.31
CA LEU A 413 14.87 -25.34 8.24
C LEU A 413 14.33 -26.78 8.27
N GLU A 414 15.14 -27.81 8.54
CA GLU A 414 14.64 -29.19 8.52
C GLU A 414 13.79 -29.51 9.77
N TYR A 415 14.12 -28.92 10.93
CA TYR A 415 13.33 -29.09 12.15
C TYR A 415 12.02 -28.30 12.12
N GLU A 416 12.02 -27.09 11.53
CA GLU A 416 10.80 -26.32 11.27
C GLU A 416 9.92 -26.97 10.20
N TYR A 417 10.52 -27.56 9.15
CA TYR A 417 9.81 -28.34 8.14
C TYR A 417 9.18 -29.60 8.73
N ILE A 418 9.92 -30.37 9.55
CA ILE A 418 9.40 -31.57 10.21
C ILE A 418 8.31 -31.23 11.24
N ASN A 419 8.45 -30.13 12.00
CA ASN A 419 7.38 -29.67 12.89
C ASN A 419 6.16 -29.15 12.14
N ALA A 420 6.32 -28.40 11.05
CA ALA A 420 5.21 -27.94 10.22
C ALA A 420 4.44 -29.13 9.61
N VAL A 421 5.16 -30.14 9.10
CA VAL A 421 4.57 -31.38 8.57
C VAL A 421 3.94 -32.25 9.67
N SER A 422 4.47 -32.21 10.90
CA SER A 422 3.92 -32.93 12.05
C SER A 422 2.68 -32.25 12.64
N GLU A 423 2.65 -30.91 12.73
CA GLU A 423 1.48 -30.14 13.19
C GLU A 423 0.31 -30.23 12.19
N LEU A 424 0.60 -30.40 10.90
CA LEU A 424 -0.36 -30.67 9.82
C LEU A 424 -1.20 -31.95 10.05
N ASN A 425 -0.68 -32.92 10.82
CA ASN A 425 -1.35 -34.20 11.05
C ASN A 425 -2.20 -34.26 12.33
N GLU A 426 -2.15 -33.26 13.22
CA GLU A 426 -2.78 -33.36 14.56
C GLU A 426 -3.93 -32.39 14.87
N LYS A 427 -4.28 -31.42 14.00
CA LYS A 427 -5.43 -30.53 14.26
C LYS A 427 -6.35 -30.33 13.07
N ILE A 428 -7.24 -31.30 12.86
CA ILE A 428 -8.48 -31.09 12.11
C ILE A 428 -9.51 -30.54 13.09
N MET A 429 -9.70 -29.21 13.09
CA MET A 429 -10.90 -28.59 13.66
C MET A 429 -11.68 -27.96 12.51
N VAL A 430 -12.81 -28.58 12.18
CA VAL A 430 -13.79 -28.10 11.20
C VAL A 430 -14.54 -26.93 11.83
N LEU A 431 -14.52 -25.75 11.20
CA LEU A 431 -15.33 -24.61 11.58
C LEU A 431 -16.40 -24.39 10.52
N ASP A 432 -17.63 -24.85 10.79
CA ASP A 432 -18.79 -24.56 9.96
C ASP A 432 -19.12 -23.06 10.01
N ARG A 433 -18.84 -22.32 8.92
CA ARG A 433 -19.45 -21.02 8.67
C ARG A 433 -20.22 -21.06 7.36
N ILE A 434 -21.53 -21.17 7.47
CA ILE A 434 -22.47 -21.04 6.37
C ILE A 434 -22.48 -19.56 5.92
N LEU A 435 -22.13 -19.28 4.65
CA LEU A 435 -22.19 -17.94 4.06
C LEU A 435 -22.96 -17.94 2.72
N PRO A 436 -23.58 -16.80 2.36
CA PRO A 436 -24.70 -16.74 1.41
C PRO A 436 -24.29 -16.61 -0.06
N LYS A 437 -25.24 -16.98 -0.93
CA LYS A 437 -25.16 -16.99 -2.40
C LYS A 437 -25.27 -15.57 -2.98
N ILE A 438 -24.24 -15.03 -3.63
CA ILE A 438 -24.29 -13.70 -4.30
C ILE A 438 -23.68 -13.72 -5.72
N THR A 439 -24.25 -12.88 -6.59
CA THR A 439 -24.05 -12.61 -8.04
C THR A 439 -22.71 -11.97 -8.43
N SER A 440 -22.41 -11.99 -9.74
CA SER A 440 -21.17 -11.70 -10.52
C SER A 440 -20.31 -10.45 -10.26
N ARG A 441 -20.51 -9.69 -9.18
CA ARG A 441 -19.70 -8.51 -8.81
C ARG A 441 -19.34 -8.56 -7.33
N MET A 442 -18.25 -7.90 -6.92
CA MET A 442 -17.92 -7.75 -5.49
C MET A 442 -19.14 -7.20 -4.74
N PRO A 443 -19.54 -7.81 -3.60
CA PRO A 443 -20.65 -7.31 -2.81
C PRO A 443 -20.40 -5.86 -2.37
N PHE A 444 -21.31 -4.96 -2.70
CA PHE A 444 -21.29 -3.58 -2.19
C PHE A 444 -22.00 -3.55 -0.82
N GLY A 445 -21.32 -3.03 0.22
CA GLY A 445 -21.87 -2.90 1.59
C GLY A 445 -21.20 -3.81 2.63
N GLU A 446 -21.63 -3.70 3.91
CA GLU A 446 -21.05 -4.27 5.16
C GLU A 446 -20.84 -5.80 5.22
N SER A 447 -20.99 -6.56 4.13
CA SER A 447 -20.93 -8.03 4.20
C SER A 447 -19.51 -8.62 4.37
N LEU A 448 -18.45 -7.87 4.04
CA LEU A 448 -17.06 -8.36 4.03
C LEU A 448 -16.10 -7.34 4.66
N THR A 449 -15.28 -7.80 5.60
CA THR A 449 -14.17 -7.07 6.21
C THR A 449 -13.07 -6.73 5.19
N ARG A 450 -12.20 -5.75 5.51
CA ARG A 450 -11.05 -5.38 4.65
C ARG A 450 -10.17 -6.60 4.33
N ASP A 451 -9.94 -7.43 5.32
CA ASP A 451 -9.17 -8.66 5.18
C ASP A 451 -9.86 -9.57 4.14
N GLU A 452 -11.15 -9.88 4.31
CA GLU A 452 -11.90 -10.75 3.38
C GLU A 452 -11.91 -10.22 1.94
N LYS A 453 -11.96 -8.89 1.73
CA LYS A 453 -11.83 -8.29 0.39
C LYS A 453 -10.47 -8.57 -0.24
N ILE A 454 -9.38 -8.44 0.52
CA ILE A 454 -8.02 -8.71 0.04
C ILE A 454 -7.88 -10.17 -0.43
N TRP A 455 -8.43 -11.11 0.34
CA TRP A 455 -8.46 -12.53 0.00
C TRP A 455 -9.25 -12.80 -1.27
N LEU A 456 -10.47 -12.25 -1.38
CA LEU A 456 -11.32 -12.44 -2.56
C LEU A 456 -10.71 -11.84 -3.83
N GLN A 457 -10.10 -10.67 -3.72
CA GLN A 457 -9.35 -10.05 -4.82
C GLN A 457 -8.17 -10.93 -5.26
N SER A 458 -7.39 -11.45 -4.30
CA SER A 458 -6.26 -12.34 -4.61
C SER A 458 -6.71 -13.57 -5.39
N ALA A 459 -7.78 -14.23 -4.92
CA ALA A 459 -8.32 -15.41 -5.59
C ALA A 459 -8.84 -15.10 -7.01
N ALA A 460 -9.45 -13.93 -7.19
CA ALA A 460 -9.91 -13.47 -8.50
C ALA A 460 -8.75 -13.23 -9.45
N VAL A 461 -7.71 -12.51 -9.00
CA VAL A 461 -6.49 -12.23 -9.76
C VAL A 461 -5.82 -13.53 -10.16
N GLU A 462 -5.58 -14.42 -9.20
CA GLU A 462 -4.97 -15.72 -9.44
C GLU A 462 -5.71 -16.52 -10.52
N ARG A 463 -7.03 -16.69 -10.37
CA ARG A 463 -7.84 -17.42 -11.34
C ARG A 463 -7.84 -16.75 -12.71
N GLY A 464 -7.91 -15.43 -12.75
CA GLY A 464 -7.84 -14.65 -13.98
C GLY A 464 -6.52 -14.87 -14.73
N LEU A 465 -5.40 -14.78 -14.00
CA LEU A 465 -4.06 -15.02 -14.54
C LEU A 465 -3.91 -16.45 -15.05
N ILE A 466 -4.33 -17.46 -14.27
CA ILE A 466 -4.29 -18.86 -14.67
C ILE A 466 -5.06 -19.06 -15.98
N LYS A 467 -6.28 -18.53 -16.09
CA LYS A 467 -7.10 -18.66 -17.32
C LYS A 467 -6.48 -17.96 -18.52
N VAL A 468 -5.88 -16.78 -18.36
CA VAL A 468 -5.15 -16.11 -19.46
C VAL A 468 -4.01 -17.00 -19.96
N PHE A 469 -3.17 -17.47 -19.05
CA PHE A 469 -2.06 -18.34 -19.43
C PHE A 469 -2.53 -19.69 -19.99
N MET A 470 -3.65 -20.26 -19.52
CA MET A 470 -4.18 -21.51 -20.11
C MET A 470 -4.73 -21.31 -21.53
N THR A 471 -5.21 -20.11 -21.87
CA THR A 471 -5.88 -19.86 -23.14
C THR A 471 -4.94 -19.34 -24.23
N LEU A 472 -3.91 -18.58 -23.86
CA LEU A 472 -2.90 -18.07 -24.79
C LEU A 472 -1.69 -19.01 -24.84
N GLU A 473 -1.31 -19.41 -26.05
CA GLU A 473 -0.13 -20.26 -26.25
C GLU A 473 1.16 -19.50 -25.87
N PRO A 474 2.21 -20.20 -25.43
CA PRO A 474 3.51 -19.59 -25.20
C PRO A 474 3.99 -18.78 -26.40
N GLY A 475 4.48 -17.56 -26.15
CA GLY A 475 4.95 -16.61 -27.16
C GLY A 475 3.85 -15.72 -27.79
N GLN A 476 2.56 -15.96 -27.52
CA GLN A 476 1.49 -15.06 -28.00
C GLN A 476 1.31 -13.84 -27.11
N LEU A 477 1.56 -13.99 -25.80
CA LEU A 477 1.37 -12.93 -24.82
C LEU A 477 2.56 -11.95 -24.86
N THR A 478 2.28 -10.66 -25.02
CA THR A 478 3.30 -9.60 -25.04
C THR A 478 3.28 -8.75 -23.77
N TYR A 479 2.10 -8.54 -23.20
CA TYR A 479 1.93 -7.83 -21.94
C TYR A 479 0.73 -8.38 -21.17
N LEU A 480 0.88 -8.51 -19.86
CA LEU A 480 -0.23 -8.84 -18.97
C LEU A 480 -0.02 -8.09 -17.66
N SER A 481 -1.03 -7.36 -17.22
CA SER A 481 -1.06 -6.71 -15.91
C SER A 481 -2.36 -7.04 -15.21
N SER A 482 -2.27 -7.45 -13.96
CA SER A 482 -3.42 -7.56 -13.05
C SER A 482 -3.40 -6.39 -12.07
N SER A 483 -4.54 -5.76 -11.86
CA SER A 483 -4.71 -4.67 -10.91
C SER A 483 -6.06 -4.81 -10.23
N GLU A 484 -6.07 -5.31 -8.99
CA GLU A 484 -7.28 -5.62 -8.20
C GLU A 484 -8.32 -6.47 -8.94
N THR A 485 -9.27 -5.81 -9.60
CA THR A 485 -10.35 -6.45 -10.36
C THR A 485 -10.13 -6.36 -11.86
N ILE A 486 -9.12 -5.62 -12.33
CA ILE A 486 -8.88 -5.36 -13.74
C ILE A 486 -7.70 -6.20 -14.23
N LEU A 487 -7.90 -6.84 -15.37
CA LEU A 487 -6.87 -7.57 -16.09
C LEU A 487 -6.66 -6.92 -17.46
N SER A 488 -5.50 -6.31 -17.66
CA SER A 488 -5.08 -5.77 -18.95
C SER A 488 -4.21 -6.79 -19.66
N VAL A 489 -4.62 -7.21 -20.86
CA VAL A 489 -3.95 -8.26 -21.64
C VAL A 489 -3.61 -7.71 -23.03
N GLU A 490 -2.37 -7.89 -23.45
CA GLU A 490 -1.92 -7.63 -24.82
C GLU A 490 -1.26 -8.87 -25.42
N PHE A 491 -1.76 -9.30 -26.57
CA PHE A 491 -1.28 -10.52 -27.23
C PHE A 491 -1.32 -10.38 -28.75
N VAL A 492 -0.53 -11.21 -29.42
CA VAL A 492 -0.42 -11.26 -30.87
C VAL A 492 -1.19 -12.48 -31.40
N GLY A 493 -1.93 -12.30 -32.49
CA GLY A 493 -2.67 -13.39 -33.12
C GLY A 493 -3.20 -13.06 -34.51
N GLY A 494 -4.09 -13.91 -35.01
CA GLY A 494 -4.79 -13.70 -36.28
C GLY A 494 -5.80 -12.56 -36.23
N GLU A 495 -6.48 -12.31 -37.36
CA GLU A 495 -7.46 -11.22 -37.48
C GLU A 495 -8.62 -11.33 -36.49
N ILE A 496 -9.11 -12.55 -36.30
CA ILE A 496 -10.11 -12.89 -35.31
C ILE A 496 -9.37 -13.68 -34.23
N PRO A 497 -9.24 -13.15 -33.01
CA PRO A 497 -8.58 -13.88 -31.94
C PRO A 497 -9.45 -15.10 -31.57
N GLY A 498 -8.82 -16.27 -31.44
CA GLY A 498 -9.49 -17.47 -30.91
C GLY A 498 -9.80 -17.38 -29.41
N TRP A 499 -9.35 -16.31 -28.76
CA TRP A 499 -9.52 -16.04 -27.34
C TRP A 499 -10.95 -15.56 -27.01
N LYS A 500 -11.60 -16.22 -26.05
CA LYS A 500 -12.92 -15.84 -25.54
C LYS A 500 -12.80 -15.34 -24.10
N PRO A 501 -12.68 -14.02 -23.88
CA PRO A 501 -12.44 -13.45 -22.55
C PRO A 501 -13.65 -13.52 -21.61
N GLU A 502 -14.85 -13.83 -22.14
CA GLU A 502 -16.10 -13.96 -21.39
C GLU A 502 -16.00 -14.94 -20.21
N ASP A 503 -15.13 -15.95 -20.33
CA ASP A 503 -14.89 -16.94 -19.29
C ASP A 503 -13.93 -16.44 -18.19
N ILE A 504 -13.24 -15.31 -18.40
CA ILE A 504 -12.26 -14.72 -17.47
C ILE A 504 -12.91 -13.58 -16.68
N GLY A 505 -13.59 -12.69 -17.38
CA GLY A 505 -14.12 -11.46 -16.84
C GLY A 505 -15.06 -10.73 -17.77
N LEU A 506 -15.66 -9.66 -17.26
CA LEU A 506 -16.50 -8.73 -17.99
C LEU A 506 -15.60 -7.83 -18.84
N THR A 507 -15.70 -7.93 -20.16
CA THR A 507 -14.90 -7.10 -21.07
C THR A 507 -15.27 -5.63 -20.95
N ILE A 508 -14.31 -4.80 -20.51
CA ILE A 508 -14.47 -3.35 -20.34
C ILE A 508 -14.15 -2.65 -21.67
N ALA A 509 -13.01 -3.01 -22.26
CA ALA A 509 -12.54 -2.42 -23.50
C ALA A 509 -11.74 -3.45 -24.31
N THR A 510 -11.83 -3.36 -25.63
CA THR A 510 -10.99 -4.11 -26.55
C THR A 510 -10.50 -3.20 -27.65
N ASN A 511 -9.24 -3.39 -28.06
CA ASN A 511 -8.67 -2.73 -29.22
C ASN A 511 -7.84 -3.71 -30.06
N ARG A 512 -7.60 -3.38 -31.32
CA ARG A 512 -6.82 -4.18 -32.25
C ARG A 512 -6.00 -3.31 -33.18
N ASP A 513 -4.72 -3.63 -33.28
CA ASP A 513 -3.76 -2.98 -34.18
C ASP A 513 -3.17 -3.99 -35.18
N VAL A 514 -2.91 -3.53 -36.41
CA VAL A 514 -2.23 -4.33 -37.44
C VAL A 514 -0.72 -4.29 -37.17
N ILE A 515 -0.05 -5.45 -37.26
CA ILE A 515 1.40 -5.53 -37.10
C ILE A 515 2.05 -5.40 -38.48
N ASP A 516 2.66 -4.23 -38.74
CA ASP A 516 3.20 -3.85 -40.05
C ASP A 516 4.45 -4.69 -40.45
N CYS A 517 5.17 -5.32 -39.51
CA CYS A 517 6.46 -5.99 -39.81
C CYS A 517 6.37 -7.36 -40.49
N CYS A 518 5.38 -8.13 -40.08
CA CYS A 518 5.49 -9.58 -40.05
C CYS A 518 4.12 -10.26 -40.28
N GLY A 519 3.06 -9.45 -40.41
CA GLY A 519 1.68 -9.91 -40.59
C GLY A 519 1.04 -10.35 -39.27
N GLY A 520 -0.27 -10.15 -39.14
CA GLY A 520 -1.03 -10.44 -37.92
C GLY A 520 -1.52 -9.18 -37.21
N TYR A 521 -2.14 -9.38 -36.05
CA TYR A 521 -2.78 -8.33 -35.28
C TYR A 521 -2.34 -8.41 -33.82
N LYS A 522 -2.08 -7.24 -33.23
CA LYS A 522 -1.91 -7.07 -31.79
C LYS A 522 -3.27 -6.70 -31.19
N HIS A 523 -3.71 -7.51 -30.25
CA HIS A 523 -4.99 -7.35 -29.56
C HIS A 523 -4.75 -6.85 -28.15
N TYR A 524 -5.64 -5.99 -27.68
CA TYR A 524 -5.66 -5.43 -26.35
C TYR A 524 -7.03 -5.68 -25.75
N ALA A 525 -7.09 -6.13 -24.50
CA ALA A 525 -8.33 -6.24 -23.76
C ALA A 525 -8.14 -5.86 -22.30
N ASP A 526 -9.06 -5.06 -21.78
CA ASP A 526 -9.21 -4.78 -20.36
C ASP A 526 -10.46 -5.53 -19.87
N LEU A 527 -10.29 -6.38 -18.85
CA LEU A 527 -11.32 -7.27 -18.31
C LEU A 527 -11.55 -6.98 -16.83
N GLU A 528 -12.81 -6.91 -16.39
CA GLU A 528 -13.19 -6.92 -14.98
C GLU A 528 -13.40 -8.37 -14.50
N LEU A 529 -12.60 -8.84 -13.56
CA LEU A 529 -12.62 -10.20 -13.04
C LEU A 529 -13.94 -10.51 -12.32
N VAL A 530 -14.46 -11.71 -12.55
CA VAL A 530 -15.75 -12.17 -12.01
C VAL A 530 -15.55 -13.04 -10.76
N TYR A 531 -16.35 -12.79 -9.72
CA TYR A 531 -16.22 -13.39 -8.38
C TYR A 531 -17.12 -14.61 -8.10
N THR A 532 -18.01 -15.00 -9.03
CA THR A 532 -19.16 -15.90 -8.76
C THR A 532 -18.83 -17.30 -8.24
N ASP A 533 -17.59 -17.75 -8.35
CA ASP A 533 -17.19 -19.13 -8.06
C ASP A 533 -15.93 -19.22 -7.17
N LEU A 534 -15.55 -18.15 -6.46
CA LEU A 534 -14.32 -18.09 -5.66
C LEU A 534 -14.51 -18.50 -4.19
N PHE A 535 -15.74 -18.83 -3.80
CA PHE A 535 -16.11 -19.21 -2.43
C PHE A 535 -16.06 -20.73 -2.18
N ALA A 536 -15.37 -21.50 -3.04
CA ALA A 536 -15.08 -22.90 -2.72
C ALA A 536 -14.08 -22.92 -1.55
N GLU A 537 -14.34 -23.78 -0.55
CA GLU A 537 -13.54 -23.87 0.67
C GLU A 537 -12.05 -24.08 0.33
N PRO A 538 -11.17 -23.14 0.70
CA PRO A 538 -9.74 -23.38 0.64
C PRO A 538 -9.41 -24.47 1.67
N GLN A 539 -8.87 -25.61 1.23
CA GLN A 539 -8.31 -26.64 2.10
C GLN A 539 -6.94 -26.21 2.66
N ASP A 540 -6.80 -25.00 3.21
CA ASP A 540 -5.48 -24.37 3.07
C ASP A 540 -4.83 -24.01 4.40
N VAL A 541 -3.70 -24.69 4.64
CA VAL A 541 -2.76 -24.50 5.74
C VAL A 541 -2.33 -23.02 5.83
N VAL A 542 -2.55 -22.41 6.98
CA VAL A 542 -2.00 -21.08 7.33
C VAL A 542 -0.60 -21.30 7.89
N LEU A 543 0.42 -20.66 7.32
CA LEU A 543 1.81 -20.79 7.73
C LEU A 543 2.36 -19.50 8.36
N ALA A 544 3.36 -19.64 9.24
CA ALA A 544 4.13 -18.50 9.70
C ALA A 544 4.90 -17.84 8.53
N VAL A 545 5.12 -16.52 8.63
CA VAL A 545 5.83 -15.73 7.59
C VAL A 545 7.21 -16.33 7.28
N ASP A 546 7.97 -16.69 8.32
CA ASP A 546 9.30 -17.31 8.18
C ASP A 546 9.26 -18.68 7.49
N ALA A 547 8.19 -19.45 7.70
CA ALA A 547 8.00 -20.75 7.05
C ALA A 547 7.71 -20.58 5.55
N ILE A 548 6.86 -19.61 5.18
CA ILE A 548 6.59 -19.28 3.77
C ILE A 548 7.87 -18.83 3.07
N PHE A 549 8.64 -17.95 3.69
CA PHE A 549 9.94 -17.53 3.14
C PHE A 549 10.92 -18.68 2.98
N SER A 550 10.94 -19.61 3.93
CA SER A 550 11.79 -20.80 3.87
C SER A 550 11.41 -21.70 2.71
N ILE A 551 10.12 -21.99 2.51
CA ILE A 551 9.62 -22.78 1.37
C ILE A 551 9.99 -22.11 0.05
N LEU A 552 9.72 -20.80 -0.09
CA LEU A 552 10.02 -20.04 -1.30
C LEU A 552 11.51 -20.06 -1.65
N LYS A 553 12.40 -19.91 -0.65
CA LYS A 553 13.85 -19.96 -0.86
C LYS A 553 14.37 -21.35 -1.22
N VAL A 554 13.75 -22.41 -0.67
CA VAL A 554 14.13 -23.81 -0.95
C VAL A 554 13.65 -24.25 -2.33
N ASP A 555 12.40 -23.94 -2.67
CA ASP A 555 11.79 -24.37 -3.94
C ASP A 555 12.27 -23.53 -5.13
N TYR A 556 12.70 -22.29 -4.87
CA TYR A 556 13.14 -21.33 -5.90
C TYR A 556 14.45 -20.63 -5.53
N PRO A 557 15.56 -21.36 -5.34
CA PRO A 557 16.82 -20.80 -4.86
C PRO A 557 17.47 -19.81 -5.84
N ALA A 558 17.06 -19.85 -7.11
CA ALA A 558 17.54 -18.93 -8.15
C ALA A 558 16.74 -17.62 -8.23
N LEU A 559 15.56 -17.54 -7.58
CA LEU A 559 14.73 -16.34 -7.59
C LEU A 559 15.16 -15.39 -6.48
N ARG A 560 15.15 -14.09 -6.79
CA ARG A 560 15.32 -13.04 -5.79
C ARG A 560 13.97 -12.69 -5.21
N PHE A 561 13.91 -12.69 -3.88
CA PHE A 561 12.75 -12.36 -3.07
C PHE A 561 13.02 -11.03 -2.37
N ASN A 562 12.35 -9.96 -2.81
CA ASN A 562 12.45 -8.64 -2.18
C ASN A 562 11.33 -8.47 -1.15
N GLU A 563 11.68 -8.74 0.11
CA GLU A 563 10.80 -8.55 1.27
C GLU A 563 10.65 -7.06 1.58
N GLN A 564 9.40 -6.59 1.65
CA GLN A 564 9.08 -5.22 2.04
C GLN A 564 8.76 -5.13 3.54
N SER A 565 8.83 -3.91 4.08
CA SER A 565 8.51 -3.70 5.48
C SER A 565 7.06 -4.11 5.79
N PRO A 566 6.79 -4.81 6.91
CA PRO A 566 5.44 -5.18 7.29
C PRO A 566 4.53 -3.94 7.39
N LYS A 567 3.37 -4.01 6.73
CA LYS A 567 2.34 -2.97 6.74
C LYS A 567 1.22 -3.38 7.68
N LYS A 568 0.75 -2.44 8.50
CA LYS A 568 -0.38 -2.67 9.41
C LYS A 568 -1.69 -2.56 8.63
N LEU A 569 -2.44 -3.66 8.56
CA LEU A 569 -3.87 -3.67 8.21
C LEU A 569 -4.70 -3.36 9.48
N VAL A 570 -6.01 -3.13 9.32
CA VAL A 570 -6.91 -2.71 10.41
C VAL A 570 -6.71 -3.58 11.67
N ASN A 571 -6.64 -4.91 11.50
CA ASN A 571 -6.52 -5.87 12.60
C ASN A 571 -5.35 -6.87 12.46
N GLN A 572 -4.51 -6.76 11.43
CA GLN A 572 -3.47 -7.75 11.11
C GLN A 572 -2.23 -7.06 10.53
N PHE A 573 -1.12 -7.80 10.40
CA PHE A 573 0.04 -7.35 9.63
C PHE A 573 0.09 -8.06 8.29
N GLN A 574 0.59 -7.36 7.28
CA GLN A 574 0.84 -7.88 5.94
C GLN A 574 2.30 -7.64 5.61
N THR A 575 3.01 -8.66 5.14
CA THR A 575 4.36 -8.51 4.57
C THR A 575 4.26 -8.60 3.05
N PRO A 576 4.44 -7.49 2.31
CA PRO A 576 4.53 -7.53 0.86
C PRO A 576 5.84 -8.17 0.41
N LEU A 577 5.78 -8.90 -0.70
CA LEU A 577 6.92 -9.62 -1.26
C LEU A 577 6.92 -9.49 -2.77
N ILE A 578 8.05 -9.08 -3.35
CA ILE A 578 8.19 -8.93 -4.80
C ILE A 578 9.16 -9.98 -5.33
N VAL A 579 8.76 -10.66 -6.40
CA VAL A 579 9.52 -11.74 -7.02
C VAL A 579 9.59 -11.52 -8.53
N GLN A 580 10.80 -11.44 -9.06
CA GLN A 580 11.04 -11.36 -10.49
C GLN A 580 11.39 -12.75 -11.03
N VAL A 581 10.74 -13.14 -12.12
CA VAL A 581 10.89 -14.44 -12.77
C VAL A 581 11.20 -14.21 -14.24
N GLU A 582 12.30 -14.78 -14.72
CA GLU A 582 12.71 -14.69 -16.12
C GLU A 582 12.26 -15.92 -16.90
N GLY A 583 11.71 -15.68 -18.09
CA GLY A 583 11.21 -16.68 -19.01
C GLY A 583 9.74 -17.03 -18.77
N GLU A 584 8.96 -17.09 -19.84
CA GLU A 584 7.52 -17.33 -19.78
C GLU A 584 7.17 -18.67 -19.11
N THR A 585 7.96 -19.70 -19.37
CA THR A 585 7.77 -21.04 -18.78
C THR A 585 7.95 -20.99 -17.27
N GLN A 586 8.96 -20.26 -16.79
CA GLN A 586 9.22 -20.08 -15.37
C GLN A 586 8.13 -19.25 -14.71
N VAL A 587 7.64 -18.18 -15.36
CA VAL A 587 6.51 -17.37 -14.88
C VAL A 587 5.27 -18.23 -14.69
N ARG A 588 4.92 -19.05 -15.69
CA ARG A 588 3.76 -19.97 -15.63
C ARG A 588 3.92 -21.00 -14.51
N ASN A 589 5.11 -21.57 -14.36
CA ASN A 589 5.42 -22.54 -13.30
C ASN A 589 5.44 -21.92 -11.90
N PHE A 590 5.85 -20.66 -11.77
CA PHE A 590 5.83 -19.95 -10.51
C PHE A 590 4.39 -19.65 -10.10
N LEU A 591 3.57 -19.10 -11.02
CA LEU A 591 2.15 -18.84 -10.78
C LEU A 591 1.40 -20.10 -10.29
N SER A 592 1.57 -21.24 -10.96
CA SER A 592 0.81 -22.45 -10.62
C SER A 592 1.18 -23.06 -9.27
N LYS A 593 2.40 -22.84 -8.79
CA LYS A 593 2.92 -23.43 -7.56
C LYS A 593 2.80 -22.50 -6.36
N VAL A 594 3.03 -21.18 -6.55
CA VAL A 594 3.01 -20.20 -5.46
C VAL A 594 1.61 -20.13 -4.82
N SER A 595 0.57 -20.30 -5.63
CA SER A 595 -0.82 -20.48 -5.22
C SER A 595 -1.07 -21.61 -4.22
N GLY A 596 -0.27 -22.67 -4.26
CA GLY A 596 -0.48 -23.88 -3.45
C GLY A 596 0.35 -23.96 -2.17
N ILE A 597 1.15 -22.93 -1.85
CA ILE A 597 2.10 -22.98 -0.73
C ILE A 597 1.40 -22.82 0.63
N ALA A 598 0.55 -21.80 0.75
CA ALA A 598 -0.17 -21.49 1.98
C ALA A 598 -1.39 -20.63 1.66
N SER A 599 -2.47 -20.76 2.44
CA SER A 599 -3.63 -19.87 2.27
C SER A 599 -3.22 -18.43 2.42
N ASN A 600 -2.42 -18.12 3.44
CA ASN A 600 -2.06 -16.74 3.77
C ASN A 600 -0.94 -16.15 2.90
N LEU A 601 -0.59 -16.80 1.78
CA LEU A 601 0.27 -16.26 0.72
C LEU A 601 -0.60 -15.85 -0.48
N LEU A 602 -0.77 -14.54 -0.67
CA LEU A 602 -1.71 -13.98 -1.62
C LEU A 602 -0.99 -13.42 -2.85
N ILE A 603 -1.51 -13.69 -4.05
CA ILE A 603 -1.08 -13.05 -5.29
C ILE A 603 -1.89 -11.78 -5.48
N ARG A 604 -1.24 -10.63 -5.33
CA ARG A 604 -1.90 -9.32 -5.47
C ARG A 604 -1.84 -8.80 -6.89
N LYS A 605 -0.73 -9.03 -7.59
CA LYS A 605 -0.50 -8.56 -8.96
C LYS A 605 0.59 -9.35 -9.66
N LEU A 606 0.46 -9.45 -10.97
CA LEU A 606 1.50 -9.87 -11.91
C LEU A 606 1.61 -8.80 -12.99
N VAL A 607 2.84 -8.35 -13.24
CA VAL A 607 3.22 -7.61 -14.44
C VAL A 607 4.12 -8.50 -15.28
N TYR A 608 3.63 -8.92 -16.43
CA TYR A 608 4.36 -9.71 -17.40
C TYR A 608 4.63 -8.88 -18.65
N LYS A 609 5.90 -8.87 -19.07
CA LYS A 609 6.39 -8.17 -20.26
C LYS A 609 7.19 -9.17 -21.07
N ALA A 610 6.85 -9.33 -22.34
CA ALA A 610 7.60 -10.17 -23.26
C ALA A 610 7.89 -9.43 -24.55
N ASP A 611 9.15 -9.51 -24.98
CA ASP A 611 9.57 -9.11 -26.31
C ASP A 611 9.47 -10.32 -27.23
N PRO A 612 8.52 -10.32 -28.20
CA PRO A 612 8.36 -11.42 -29.14
C PRO A 612 9.54 -11.55 -30.13
N GLU A 613 10.34 -10.50 -30.34
CA GLU A 613 11.51 -10.53 -31.23
C GLU A 613 12.75 -11.08 -30.51
N GLU A 614 12.97 -10.68 -29.26
CA GLU A 614 14.13 -11.11 -28.47
C GLU A 614 13.90 -12.42 -27.69
N LEU A 615 12.66 -12.95 -27.69
CA LEU A 615 12.22 -14.11 -26.89
C LEU A 615 12.52 -13.96 -25.38
N GLN A 616 12.66 -12.72 -24.93
CA GLN A 616 12.86 -12.39 -23.52
C GLN A 616 11.51 -12.09 -22.88
N ALA A 617 11.17 -12.86 -21.86
CA ALA A 617 9.97 -12.66 -21.07
C ALA A 617 10.36 -12.45 -19.61
N THR A 618 9.68 -11.53 -18.94
CA THR A 618 9.86 -11.25 -17.52
C THR A 618 8.49 -11.15 -16.86
N GLY A 619 8.32 -11.83 -15.74
CA GLY A 619 7.15 -11.69 -14.87
C GLY A 619 7.57 -11.16 -13.51
N THR A 620 6.93 -10.09 -13.07
CA THR A 620 7.07 -9.55 -11.72
C THR A 620 5.82 -9.87 -10.93
N PHE A 621 5.95 -10.73 -9.93
CA PHE A 621 4.90 -11.08 -8.99
C PHE A 621 4.97 -10.17 -7.76
N TYR A 622 3.82 -9.62 -7.40
CA TYR A 622 3.58 -8.88 -6.18
C TYR A 622 2.72 -9.76 -5.28
N LEU A 623 3.37 -10.32 -4.27
CA LEU A 623 2.79 -11.24 -3.30
C LEU A 623 2.55 -10.53 -1.98
N SER A 624 1.70 -11.10 -1.13
CA SER A 624 1.44 -10.59 0.21
C SER A 624 1.21 -11.72 1.18
N ILE A 625 2.00 -11.74 2.25
CA ILE A 625 1.84 -12.70 3.33
C ILE A 625 1.02 -12.05 4.44
N ILE A 626 -0.17 -12.59 4.72
CA ILE A 626 -0.99 -12.14 5.84
C ILE A 626 -0.51 -12.85 7.11
N HIS A 627 -0.16 -12.08 8.14
CA HIS A 627 0.33 -12.63 9.39
C HIS A 627 -0.80 -13.39 10.10
N PRO A 628 -0.56 -14.61 10.61
CA PRO A 628 -1.55 -15.30 11.42
C PRO A 628 -1.97 -14.44 12.61
N LYS A 629 -3.27 -14.40 12.93
CA LYS A 629 -3.75 -13.73 14.14
C LYS A 629 -3.04 -14.33 15.35
N MET A 630 -2.24 -13.54 16.07
CA MET A 630 -1.65 -13.99 17.32
C MET A 630 -2.80 -14.38 18.26
N GLN A 631 -2.83 -15.64 18.70
CA GLN A 631 -3.62 -15.96 19.90
C GLN A 631 -3.11 -15.04 21.01
N PRO A 632 -3.97 -14.37 21.78
CA PRO A 632 -3.51 -13.63 22.94
C PRO A 632 -2.72 -14.61 23.80
N GLN A 633 -1.41 -14.35 23.93
CA GLN A 633 -0.61 -15.05 24.93
C GLN A 633 -1.24 -14.68 26.27
N GLN A 634 -1.87 -15.69 26.87
CA GLN A 634 -2.24 -15.64 28.26
C GLN A 634 -0.91 -15.57 29.03
N ASP A 635 -0.76 -14.49 29.78
CA ASP A 635 0.36 -14.13 30.67
C ASP A 635 1.56 -13.42 30.01
N ASP A 636 1.45 -12.09 29.93
CA ASP A 636 2.51 -11.21 30.45
C ASP A 636 1.87 -10.02 31.20
N PRO A 637 2.34 -9.69 32.41
CA PRO A 637 1.65 -8.77 33.31
C PRO A 637 1.84 -7.31 32.89
N LEU A 638 0.73 -6.55 32.96
CA LEU A 638 0.63 -5.09 32.91
C LEU A 638 1.95 -4.35 33.22
N ASP A 639 2.56 -3.76 32.20
CA ASP A 639 3.52 -2.68 32.43
C ASP A 639 2.75 -1.41 32.80
N MET A 640 3.01 -1.00 34.04
CA MET A 640 2.43 0.16 34.68
C MET A 640 2.77 1.44 33.93
N VAL A 641 1.74 2.26 33.79
CA VAL A 641 1.81 3.71 33.64
C VAL A 641 2.88 4.28 34.56
N THR A 642 3.91 4.89 33.99
CA THR A 642 4.67 5.95 34.65
C THR A 642 4.54 7.23 33.86
N VAL A 643 3.70 8.10 34.40
CA VAL A 643 3.75 9.55 34.22
C VAL A 643 5.10 10.04 34.77
N SER A 644 5.87 10.72 33.93
CA SER A 644 6.77 11.81 34.31
C SER A 644 7.11 12.65 33.08
#